data_AF-A0A9P8E4N2-F1
#
_entry.id   AF-A0A9P8E4N2-F1
#
_cell.length_a   1.000
_cell.length_b   1.000
_cell.length_c   1.000
_cell.angle_alpha   90.00
_cell.angle_beta   90.00
_cell.angle_gamma   90.00
#
_symmetry.space_group_name_H-M   'P 1'
#
loop_
_entity.id
_entity.type
_entity.pdbx_description
1 polymer ?
#
loop_
_entity_poly.entity_id
_entity_poly.type
_entity_poly.pdbx_seq_one_letter_code
_entity_poly.pdbx_strand_id
1 'polypeptide(L)'
;MNLNSSFTPRELPERQKKLQPILGIPVPYLFAATSAAAVALFNWPLRWILSGAAIFTFIILSGAANGRRILPFFNIWSLLLLINLTYGVAATSWLLHGAFVATCYPAIFFTCLFQFDPVGRFVRRRIRNVLKQLQFIDDQIAFFDIPALEIDVDVNGLMNIRGMTFRLSSLMIIAHGVEVGIKFSDDMEVAIAVDEVRIALFRRIDISDVYANVKGGEREMSLRQLAENGRTPTDDSFMVSETPLLATAAKTGDTRAPMEAMKERMTDGSAPQPTSTGVGLKGVKQLSPDDDHARETYKAILSYIQETSIITVSQQEVQETLKRKHVDGEVLDNKKDYRSAICSQLHGKPTVPHCSTRSIRVSTLQRDMPMRKFLHRLPLLLRCLLNPIAYFHPVYIKSITAGGSGAMIETMLHQQIFQDHPEQASDVKNLKKRISAWLKDANFVFEAEKITGMASVPINPVFNIVSDLLFDDIMIYRTVKEEVDYNQIVRLGGADARISVPSFLLPHHEHILPPVPTSEDKAAQQEKIDTADSQPKTIQAEQEMAQLRKDETNVNISAHVRLPACFDQNLLDFIAALVKATKIVEMDRVEKSLDKEIHGFREFTKAVRTDLNDKMRKVAMDAAANDKWIAKLVGKVTKKLETMQGDVGYSGDLPVPLDVYRKKAEPASKLMP
;
A
#
# COMPACT_ATOMS: atom_id res chain seq x y z
N MET A 1 2.92 31.31 17.37
CA MET A 1 2.59 31.88 18.69
C MET A 1 1.64 30.92 19.40
N ASN A 2 1.96 30.50 20.63
CA ASN A 2 1.23 29.57 21.52
C ASN A 2 0.89 28.17 20.97
N LEU A 3 1.91 27.31 20.88
CA LEU A 3 1.81 25.86 20.78
C LEU A 3 1.53 25.26 22.17
N ASN A 4 0.26 25.22 22.58
CA ASN A 4 -0.22 24.40 23.69
C ASN A 4 -1.69 24.03 23.43
N SER A 5 -1.93 23.29 22.34
CA SER A 5 -3.14 22.48 22.23
C SER A 5 -2.75 21.04 22.56
N SER A 6 -2.91 20.71 23.85
CA SER A 6 -3.03 19.33 24.29
C SER A 6 -4.17 18.69 23.51
N PHE A 7 -3.82 17.88 22.51
CA PHE A 7 -4.77 16.97 21.90
C PHE A 7 -5.28 16.05 23.01
N THR A 8 -6.50 16.31 23.45
CA THR A 8 -7.24 15.43 24.32
C THR A 8 -7.27 14.05 23.68
N PRO A 9 -6.86 12.97 24.38
CA PRO A 9 -7.09 11.64 23.87
C PRO A 9 -8.59 11.52 23.63
N ARG A 10 -8.98 11.12 22.41
CA ARG A 10 -10.36 10.72 22.05
C ARG A 10 -11.06 10.17 23.29
N GLU A 11 -12.12 10.85 23.70
CA GLU A 11 -12.96 10.38 24.80
C GLU A 11 -13.26 8.91 24.55
N LEU A 12 -12.79 8.06 25.46
CA LEU A 12 -13.20 6.67 25.54
C LEU A 12 -14.74 6.65 25.50
N PRO A 13 -15.38 5.79 24.70
CA PRO A 13 -16.84 5.69 24.68
C PRO A 13 -17.36 5.55 26.11
N GLU A 14 -18.43 6.29 26.40
CA GLU A 14 -19.15 6.45 27.68
C GLU A 14 -18.64 5.57 28.84
N ARG A 15 -18.22 6.22 29.94
CA ARG A 15 -17.87 5.60 31.23
C ARG A 15 -18.66 4.31 31.46
N GLN A 16 -17.95 3.17 31.39
CA GLN A 16 -18.47 1.85 31.74
C GLN A 16 -19.26 1.94 33.05
N LYS A 17 -20.56 1.63 33.04
CA LYS A 17 -21.37 1.57 34.25
C LYS A 17 -20.74 0.52 35.17
N LYS A 18 -20.19 0.97 36.31
CA LYS A 18 -19.65 0.08 37.35
C LYS A 18 -20.73 -0.91 37.76
N LEU A 19 -20.37 -2.17 37.93
CA LEU A 19 -21.29 -3.17 38.43
C LEU A 19 -21.73 -2.78 39.84
N GLN A 20 -23.04 -2.63 40.06
CA GLN A 20 -23.56 -2.28 41.37
C GLN A 20 -23.44 -3.48 42.33
N PRO A 21 -23.11 -3.25 43.61
CA PRO A 21 -23.06 -4.32 44.60
C PRO A 21 -24.47 -4.91 44.81
N ILE A 22 -24.54 -6.23 44.94
CA ILE A 22 -25.77 -6.95 45.28
C ILE A 22 -25.67 -7.23 46.78
N LEU A 23 -26.68 -6.82 47.57
CA LEU A 23 -26.69 -6.97 49.04
C LEU A 23 -25.49 -6.30 49.75
N GLY A 24 -24.96 -5.19 49.19
CA GLY A 24 -23.82 -4.47 49.78
C GLY A 24 -22.45 -5.16 49.61
N ILE A 25 -22.41 -6.34 49.01
CA ILE A 25 -21.19 -7.10 48.72
C ILE A 25 -20.84 -6.93 47.23
N PRO A 26 -19.57 -6.66 46.87
CA PRO A 26 -19.18 -6.66 45.48
C PRO A 26 -19.41 -8.05 44.86
N VAL A 27 -20.13 -8.07 43.74
CA VAL A 27 -20.49 -9.29 42.99
C VAL A 27 -19.35 -10.31 42.78
N PRO A 28 -18.07 -9.93 42.51
CA PRO A 28 -16.99 -10.92 42.40
C PRO A 28 -16.75 -11.71 43.69
N TYR A 29 -16.86 -11.10 44.87
CA TYR A 29 -16.66 -11.79 46.15
C TYR A 29 -17.84 -12.70 46.49
N LEU A 30 -19.06 -12.29 46.14
CA LEU A 30 -20.25 -13.14 46.27
C LEU A 30 -20.15 -14.39 45.37
N PHE A 31 -19.65 -14.22 44.14
CA PHE A 31 -19.37 -15.34 43.24
C PHE A 31 -18.26 -16.27 43.77
N ALA A 32 -17.19 -15.71 44.35
CA ALA A 32 -16.13 -16.52 44.96
C ALA A 32 -16.63 -17.31 46.18
N ALA A 33 -17.42 -16.70 47.06
CA ALA A 33 -17.99 -17.34 48.24
C ALA A 33 -18.96 -18.48 47.87
N THR A 34 -19.83 -18.25 46.88
CA THR A 34 -20.75 -19.28 46.39
C THR A 34 -20.03 -20.43 45.68
N SER A 35 -18.99 -20.12 44.91
CA SER A 35 -18.15 -21.15 44.26
C SER A 35 -17.38 -21.98 45.28
N ALA A 36 -16.83 -21.36 46.34
CA ALA A 36 -16.14 -22.07 47.42
C ALA A 36 -17.10 -22.97 48.22
N ALA A 37 -18.31 -22.49 48.52
CA ALA A 37 -19.35 -23.30 49.13
C ALA A 37 -19.76 -24.49 48.23
N ALA A 38 -19.87 -24.28 46.91
CA ALA A 38 -20.19 -25.34 45.98
C ALA A 38 -19.12 -26.44 45.92
N VAL A 39 -17.83 -26.08 45.99
CA VAL A 39 -16.72 -27.05 46.06
C VAL A 39 -16.74 -27.86 47.37
N ALA A 40 -17.11 -27.22 48.48
CA ALA A 40 -17.22 -27.90 49.77
C ALA A 40 -18.39 -28.90 49.81
N LEU A 41 -19.45 -28.64 49.03
CA LEU A 41 -20.68 -29.43 49.01
C LEU A 41 -20.69 -30.48 47.89
N PHE A 42 -19.93 -30.30 46.81
CA PHE A 42 -19.99 -31.14 45.61
C PHE A 42 -18.62 -31.38 44.96
N ASN A 43 -18.47 -32.52 44.28
CA ASN A 43 -17.23 -32.89 43.57
C ASN A 43 -17.16 -32.40 42.11
N TRP A 44 -18.29 -32.07 41.50
CA TRP A 44 -18.33 -31.57 40.11
C TRP A 44 -17.67 -30.18 39.91
N PRO A 45 -17.74 -29.21 40.86
CA PRO A 45 -17.14 -27.88 40.70
C PRO A 45 -15.61 -27.91 40.66
N LEU A 46 -14.97 -28.97 41.18
CA LEU A 46 -13.51 -29.14 41.09
C LEU A 46 -13.04 -29.17 39.63
N ARG A 47 -13.75 -29.91 38.76
CA ARG A 47 -13.44 -29.96 37.32
C ARG A 47 -13.74 -28.64 36.60
N TRP A 48 -14.63 -27.82 37.14
CA TRP A 48 -14.98 -26.50 36.59
C TRP A 48 -13.98 -25.40 37.01
N ILE A 49 -13.38 -25.54 38.19
CA ILE A 49 -12.29 -24.67 38.64
C ILE A 49 -10.98 -25.05 37.95
N LEU A 50 -10.67 -26.35 37.86
CA LEU A 50 -9.48 -26.86 37.16
C LEU A 50 -9.48 -26.54 35.66
N SER A 51 -10.65 -26.31 35.05
CA SER A 51 -10.72 -25.88 33.65
C SER A 51 -10.36 -24.42 33.42
N GLY A 52 -10.24 -23.63 34.49
CA GLY A 52 -10.02 -22.17 34.42
C GLY A 52 -11.28 -21.35 34.21
N ALA A 53 -12.44 -21.94 33.86
CA ALA A 53 -13.67 -21.20 33.54
C ALA A 53 -14.19 -20.35 34.72
N ALA A 54 -14.17 -20.91 35.93
CA ALA A 54 -14.56 -20.20 37.15
C ALA A 54 -13.61 -19.03 37.46
N ILE A 55 -12.30 -19.24 37.29
CA ILE A 55 -11.25 -18.23 37.52
C ILE A 55 -11.41 -17.10 36.50
N PHE A 56 -11.65 -17.43 35.24
CA PHE A 56 -11.87 -16.48 34.16
C PHE A 56 -13.12 -15.61 34.42
N THR A 57 -14.22 -16.24 34.83
CA THR A 57 -15.47 -15.57 35.23
C THR A 57 -15.24 -14.57 36.37
N PHE A 58 -14.48 -14.98 37.40
CA PHE A 58 -14.14 -14.12 38.54
C PHE A 58 -13.31 -12.90 38.13
N ILE A 59 -12.32 -13.09 37.26
CA ILE A 59 -11.46 -12.01 36.75
C ILE A 59 -12.28 -10.97 35.98
N ILE A 60 -13.17 -11.42 35.09
CA ILE A 60 -14.05 -10.53 34.32
C ILE A 60 -14.99 -9.73 35.23
N LEU A 61 -15.59 -10.37 36.24
CA LEU A 61 -16.44 -9.70 37.23
C LEU A 61 -15.66 -8.68 38.07
N SER A 62 -14.42 -9.01 38.45
CA SER A 62 -13.53 -8.11 39.19
C SER A 62 -13.08 -6.91 38.35
N GLY A 63 -12.77 -7.11 37.06
CA GLY A 63 -12.50 -6.03 36.12
C GLY A 63 -13.71 -5.10 35.90
N ALA A 64 -14.92 -5.67 35.85
CA ALA A 64 -16.17 -4.90 35.73
C ALA A 64 -16.52 -4.10 37.00
N ALA A 65 -16.26 -4.64 38.18
CA ALA A 65 -16.44 -3.93 39.46
C ALA A 65 -15.49 -2.72 39.57
N ASN A 66 -14.26 -2.84 39.04
CA ASN A 66 -13.26 -1.78 39.05
C ASN A 66 -13.36 -0.79 37.87
N GLY A 67 -14.32 -0.98 36.95
CA GLY A 67 -14.52 -0.11 35.79
C GLY A 67 -13.44 -0.22 34.71
N ARG A 68 -12.74 -1.35 34.65
CA ARG A 68 -11.65 -1.64 33.69
C ARG A 68 -11.97 -2.89 32.90
N ARG A 69 -13.12 -2.88 32.23
CA ARG A 69 -13.67 -4.05 31.56
C ARG A 69 -13.03 -4.28 30.19
N ILE A 70 -12.68 -5.54 29.91
CA ILE A 70 -12.27 -6.00 28.57
C ILE A 70 -13.52 -6.25 27.70
N LEU A 71 -13.48 -5.88 26.43
CA LEU A 71 -14.62 -5.96 25.48
C LEU A 71 -15.87 -5.19 25.96
N PRO A 72 -15.81 -3.84 26.08
CA PRO A 72 -16.92 -3.02 26.58
C PRO A 72 -18.20 -3.10 25.74
N PHE A 73 -18.09 -3.53 24.49
CA PHE A 73 -19.18 -3.63 23.51
C PHE A 73 -20.13 -4.81 23.73
N PHE A 74 -19.72 -5.85 24.47
CA PHE A 74 -20.60 -6.98 24.80
C PHE A 74 -21.31 -6.78 26.13
N ASN A 75 -22.46 -7.42 26.37
CA ASN A 75 -23.07 -7.48 27.69
C ASN A 75 -22.30 -8.48 28.60
N ILE A 76 -22.08 -8.15 29.89
CA ILE A 76 -21.31 -8.98 30.84
C ILE A 76 -21.94 -10.35 30.96
N TRP A 77 -23.26 -10.38 31.11
CA TRP A 77 -24.01 -11.63 31.31
C TRP A 77 -23.92 -12.55 30.09
N SER A 78 -23.95 -11.99 28.88
CA SER A 78 -23.76 -12.77 27.65
C SER A 78 -22.37 -13.38 27.57
N LEU A 79 -21.34 -12.66 28.01
CA LEU A 79 -19.97 -13.15 28.02
C LEU A 79 -19.77 -14.26 29.06
N LEU A 80 -20.35 -14.11 30.25
CA LEU A 80 -20.34 -15.17 31.27
C LEU A 80 -21.14 -16.41 30.85
N LEU A 81 -22.28 -16.21 30.21
CA LEU A 81 -23.08 -17.29 29.63
C LEU A 81 -22.26 -18.06 28.59
N LEU A 82 -21.60 -17.34 27.67
CA LEU A 82 -20.80 -17.95 26.62
C LEU A 82 -19.65 -18.80 27.20
N ILE A 83 -18.92 -18.29 28.20
CA ILE A 83 -17.82 -19.03 28.84
C ILE A 83 -18.33 -20.32 29.48
N ASN A 84 -19.42 -20.24 30.25
CA ASN A 84 -19.95 -21.39 30.97
C ASN A 84 -20.64 -22.41 30.04
N LEU A 85 -21.28 -21.94 28.97
CA LEU A 85 -21.86 -22.79 27.94
C LEU A 85 -20.76 -23.52 27.14
N THR A 86 -19.69 -22.82 26.79
CA THR A 86 -18.52 -23.42 26.11
C THR A 86 -17.85 -24.46 27.01
N TYR A 87 -17.72 -24.18 28.32
CA TYR A 87 -17.25 -25.18 29.28
C TYR A 87 -18.19 -26.39 29.35
N GLY A 88 -19.51 -26.17 29.41
CA GLY A 88 -20.50 -27.26 29.45
C GLY A 88 -20.39 -28.20 28.26
N VAL A 89 -20.20 -27.67 27.06
CA VAL A 89 -19.95 -28.46 25.85
C VAL A 89 -18.58 -29.13 25.91
N ALA A 90 -17.53 -28.41 26.29
CA ALA A 90 -16.17 -28.96 26.33
C ALA A 90 -15.97 -30.03 27.42
N ALA A 91 -16.73 -29.98 28.51
CA ALA A 91 -16.65 -30.95 29.61
C ALA A 91 -17.16 -32.35 29.23
N THR A 92 -17.85 -32.49 28.09
CA THR A 92 -18.37 -33.77 27.59
C THR A 92 -17.30 -34.72 27.05
N SER A 93 -16.13 -34.20 26.66
CA SER A 93 -15.02 -34.99 26.11
C SER A 93 -13.70 -34.59 26.75
N TRP A 94 -12.86 -35.58 27.06
CA TRP A 94 -11.54 -35.34 27.65
C TRP A 94 -10.63 -34.50 26.73
N LEU A 95 -10.70 -34.71 25.41
CA LEU A 95 -9.91 -33.96 24.43
C LEU A 95 -10.37 -32.51 24.34
N LEU A 96 -11.68 -32.28 24.24
CA LEU A 96 -12.25 -30.92 24.21
C LEU A 96 -12.02 -30.18 25.52
N HIS A 97 -12.08 -30.87 26.64
CA HIS A 97 -11.74 -30.32 27.94
C HIS A 97 -10.26 -29.91 28.00
N GLY A 98 -9.35 -30.75 27.48
CA GLY A 98 -7.92 -30.41 27.37
C GLY A 98 -7.66 -29.20 26.46
N ALA A 99 -8.33 -29.12 25.31
CA ALA A 99 -8.23 -27.97 24.40
C ALA A 99 -8.81 -26.69 25.01
N PHE A 100 -9.92 -26.79 25.73
CA PHE A 100 -10.53 -25.68 26.46
C PHE A 100 -9.61 -25.18 27.57
N VAL A 101 -9.02 -26.08 28.36
CA VAL A 101 -8.00 -25.74 29.38
C VAL A 101 -6.82 -25.00 28.73
N ALA A 102 -6.27 -25.56 27.65
CA ALA A 102 -5.11 -25.00 26.95
C ALA A 102 -5.38 -23.59 26.38
N THR A 103 -6.63 -23.26 26.04
CA THR A 103 -7.03 -21.93 25.53
C THR A 103 -7.48 -20.98 26.64
N CYS A 104 -8.12 -21.49 27.70
CA CYS A 104 -8.66 -20.71 28.81
C CYS A 104 -7.55 -20.09 29.67
N TYR A 105 -6.49 -20.83 29.99
CA TYR A 105 -5.39 -20.31 30.82
C TYR A 105 -4.60 -19.15 30.17
N PRO A 106 -4.26 -19.20 28.87
CA PRO A 106 -3.75 -18.01 28.17
C PRO A 106 -4.74 -16.85 28.16
N ALA A 107 -6.03 -17.11 27.93
CA ALA A 107 -7.06 -16.06 27.94
C ALA A 107 -7.19 -15.37 29.30
N ILE A 108 -7.10 -16.13 30.40
CA ILE A 108 -7.01 -15.63 31.78
C ILE A 108 -5.79 -14.72 31.95
N PHE A 109 -4.63 -15.13 31.45
CA PHE A 109 -3.42 -14.31 31.52
C PHE A 109 -3.56 -12.99 30.77
N PHE A 110 -4.05 -13.03 29.51
CA PHE A 110 -4.26 -11.82 28.71
C PHE A 110 -5.31 -10.90 29.31
N THR A 111 -6.44 -11.43 29.78
CA THR A 111 -7.46 -10.63 30.45
C THR A 111 -6.94 -9.98 31.73
N CYS A 112 -6.16 -10.69 32.54
CA CYS A 112 -5.49 -10.10 33.69
C CYS A 112 -4.52 -8.98 33.31
N LEU A 113 -3.77 -9.14 32.22
CA LEU A 113 -2.84 -8.14 31.71
C LEU A 113 -3.55 -6.83 31.33
N PHE A 114 -4.71 -6.93 30.67
CA PHE A 114 -5.48 -5.76 30.24
C PHE A 114 -6.32 -5.11 31.35
N GLN A 115 -6.77 -5.88 32.35
CA GLN A 115 -7.67 -5.38 33.41
C GLN A 115 -6.92 -4.87 34.65
N PHE A 116 -5.76 -5.44 35.01
CA PHE A 116 -5.07 -5.17 36.28
C PHE A 116 -3.65 -4.62 36.10
N ASP A 117 -3.43 -3.36 36.50
CA ASP A 117 -2.09 -2.74 36.50
C ASP A 117 -1.04 -3.49 37.35
N PRO A 118 -1.37 -4.06 38.53
CA PRO A 118 -0.41 -4.83 39.32
C PRO A 118 0.12 -6.06 38.58
N VAL A 119 -0.75 -6.78 37.85
CA VAL A 119 -0.35 -7.95 37.05
C VAL A 119 0.50 -7.50 35.88
N GLY A 120 0.09 -6.44 35.19
CA GLY A 120 0.91 -5.81 34.16
C GLY A 120 2.28 -5.37 34.68
N ARG A 121 2.39 -4.86 35.92
CA ARG A 121 3.68 -4.52 36.56
C ARG A 121 4.51 -5.76 36.90
N PHE A 122 3.88 -6.84 37.36
CA PHE A 122 4.57 -8.10 37.66
C PHE A 122 5.11 -8.78 36.39
N VAL A 123 4.29 -8.85 35.34
CA VAL A 123 4.70 -9.32 34.01
C VAL A 123 5.81 -8.44 33.47
N ARG A 124 5.70 -7.10 33.58
CA ARG A 124 6.79 -6.16 33.25
C ARG A 124 8.10 -6.48 34.00
N ARG A 125 8.06 -6.76 35.31
CA ARG A 125 9.24 -7.15 36.09
C ARG A 125 9.82 -8.51 35.67
N ARG A 126 8.98 -9.50 35.37
CA ARG A 126 9.42 -10.83 34.93
C ARG A 126 9.98 -10.82 33.51
N ILE A 127 9.33 -10.11 32.58
CA ILE A 127 9.84 -9.83 31.23
C ILE A 127 11.18 -9.11 31.35
N ARG A 128 11.31 -8.09 32.20
CA ARG A 128 12.59 -7.39 32.45
C ARG A 128 13.70 -8.33 32.94
N ASN A 129 13.36 -9.37 33.73
CA ASN A 129 14.32 -10.36 34.20
C ASN A 129 14.70 -11.42 33.15
N VAL A 130 13.79 -11.78 32.25
CA VAL A 130 14.02 -12.76 31.17
C VAL A 130 14.69 -12.12 29.96
N LEU A 131 14.29 -10.88 29.63
CA LEU A 131 14.88 -10.04 28.59
C LEU A 131 16.05 -9.20 29.14
N LYS A 132 16.82 -9.69 30.12
CA LYS A 132 18.03 -9.00 30.62
C LYS A 132 19.07 -8.66 29.54
N GLN A 133 18.92 -9.21 28.33
CA GLN A 133 19.75 -8.90 27.17
C GLN A 133 19.19 -7.78 26.27
N LEU A 134 17.95 -7.34 26.48
CA LEU A 134 17.34 -6.21 25.77
C LEU A 134 17.20 -5.05 26.77
N GLN A 135 17.99 -4.00 26.55
CA GLN A 135 18.12 -2.86 27.44
C GLN A 135 16.84 -2.01 27.37
N PHE A 136 16.13 -1.88 28.49
CA PHE A 136 14.82 -1.21 28.56
C PHE A 136 14.97 0.23 29.05
N ILE A 137 14.40 1.19 28.32
CA ILE A 137 14.09 2.52 28.83
C ILE A 137 12.62 2.50 29.24
N ASP A 138 12.34 2.43 30.54
CA ASP A 138 10.99 2.27 31.12
C ASP A 138 10.19 1.05 30.58
N ASP A 139 9.53 1.25 29.44
CA ASP A 139 8.55 0.41 28.72
C ASP A 139 8.71 0.48 27.18
N GLN A 140 9.75 1.18 26.71
CA GLN A 140 10.07 1.36 25.30
C GLN A 140 11.42 0.72 24.99
N ILE A 141 11.48 -0.05 23.91
CA ILE A 141 12.72 -0.57 23.34
C ILE A 141 12.93 0.16 22.02
N ALA A 142 13.97 0.99 21.96
CA ALA A 142 14.31 1.73 20.75
C ALA A 142 15.51 1.07 20.06
N PHE A 143 15.37 0.84 18.76
CA PHE A 143 16.39 0.31 17.87
C PHE A 143 16.75 1.40 16.87
N PHE A 144 18.03 1.77 16.81
CA PHE A 144 18.54 2.76 15.87
C PHE A 144 19.59 2.13 14.96
N ASP A 145 19.81 2.75 13.79
CA ASP A 145 20.73 2.25 12.76
C ASP A 145 20.35 0.81 12.34
N ILE A 146 19.06 0.63 12.03
CA ILE A 146 18.54 -0.62 11.48
C ILE A 146 19.12 -0.76 10.07
N PRO A 147 19.67 -1.92 9.69
CA PRO A 147 20.22 -2.11 8.36
C PRO A 147 19.14 -1.92 7.29
N ALA A 148 19.49 -1.20 6.23
CA ALA A 148 18.62 -0.97 5.10
C ALA A 148 18.27 -2.29 4.41
N LEU A 149 17.02 -2.42 3.98
CA LEU A 149 16.50 -3.56 3.28
C LEU A 149 16.67 -3.35 1.78
N GLU A 150 17.48 -4.20 1.17
CA GLU A 150 17.68 -4.25 -0.27
C GLU A 150 16.61 -5.14 -0.89
N ILE A 151 15.69 -4.51 -1.63
CA ILE A 151 14.64 -5.18 -2.39
C ILE A 151 15.31 -5.69 -3.68
N ASP A 152 15.53 -7.00 -3.72
CA ASP A 152 16.17 -7.76 -4.82
C ASP A 152 15.19 -8.84 -5.34
N VAL A 153 13.88 -8.59 -5.18
CA VAL A 153 12.82 -9.53 -5.55
C VAL A 153 11.89 -8.78 -6.50
N ASP A 154 11.90 -9.21 -7.77
CA ASP A 154 11.12 -8.68 -8.90
C ASP A 154 11.44 -7.24 -9.32
N VAL A 155 11.81 -6.36 -8.37
CA VAL A 155 12.23 -4.97 -8.58
C VAL A 155 13.45 -4.66 -7.74
N ASN A 156 14.28 -3.74 -8.24
CA ASN A 156 15.46 -3.24 -7.52
C ASN A 156 15.08 -2.02 -6.68
N GLY A 157 15.26 -2.10 -5.36
CA GLY A 157 14.96 -1.00 -4.46
C GLY A 157 15.72 -1.03 -3.15
N LEU A 158 15.65 0.07 -2.41
CA LEU A 158 16.26 0.25 -1.11
C LEU A 158 15.24 0.85 -0.14
N MET A 159 15.02 0.19 0.99
CA MET A 159 14.18 0.68 2.07
C MET A 159 15.03 0.91 3.31
N ASN A 160 14.98 2.10 3.89
CA ASN A 160 15.65 2.42 5.13
C ASN A 160 14.66 2.83 6.23
N ILE A 161 14.95 2.43 7.47
CA ILE A 161 14.20 2.82 8.66
C ILE A 161 15.20 3.40 9.65
N ARG A 162 15.13 4.71 9.91
CA ARG A 162 16.14 5.42 10.73
C ARG A 162 16.06 5.01 12.20
N GLY A 163 14.86 4.74 12.71
CA GLY A 163 14.66 4.19 14.05
C GLY A 163 13.35 3.42 14.20
N MET A 164 13.32 2.47 15.13
CA MET A 164 12.11 1.72 15.49
C MET A 164 11.96 1.66 17.00
N THR A 165 10.81 2.08 17.50
CA THR A 165 10.47 2.06 18.91
C THR A 165 9.35 1.06 19.17
N PHE A 166 9.61 0.09 20.03
CA PHE A 166 8.61 -0.86 20.51
C PHE A 166 8.11 -0.44 21.89
N ARG A 167 6.83 -0.08 22.00
CA ARG A 167 6.17 0.24 23.28
C ARG A 167 5.40 -0.97 23.80
N LEU A 168 5.85 -1.55 24.90
CA LEU A 168 5.29 -2.80 25.48
C LEU A 168 3.90 -2.60 26.08
N SER A 169 3.63 -1.50 26.78
CA SER A 169 2.33 -1.22 27.41
C SER A 169 1.17 -1.15 26.42
N SER A 170 1.41 -0.61 25.23
CA SER A 170 0.40 -0.48 24.19
C SER A 170 0.52 -1.53 23.09
N LEU A 171 1.54 -2.41 23.15
CA LEU A 171 1.93 -3.34 22.07
C LEU A 171 1.98 -2.61 20.71
N MET A 172 2.71 -1.50 20.67
CA MET A 172 2.80 -0.64 19.49
C MET A 172 4.24 -0.60 18.99
N ILE A 173 4.41 -0.79 17.69
CA ILE A 173 5.66 -0.55 16.97
C ILE A 173 5.54 0.81 16.30
N ILE A 174 6.52 1.67 16.51
CA ILE A 174 6.61 2.98 15.87
C ILE A 174 7.89 2.98 15.02
N ALA A 175 7.75 3.04 13.71
CA ALA A 175 8.89 3.26 12.82
C ALA A 175 9.04 4.77 12.56
N HIS A 176 10.24 5.29 12.74
CA HIS A 176 10.60 6.69 12.60
C HIS A 176 11.52 6.86 11.38
N GLY A 177 11.19 7.82 10.50
CA GLY A 177 11.96 8.13 9.30
C GLY A 177 12.07 6.94 8.36
N VAL A 178 10.97 6.59 7.69
CA VAL A 178 10.92 5.53 6.69
C VAL A 178 11.14 6.15 5.31
N GLU A 179 12.19 5.71 4.63
CA GLU A 179 12.57 6.18 3.30
C GLU A 179 12.67 4.97 2.37
N VAL A 180 12.04 5.03 1.19
CA VAL A 180 11.99 3.91 0.23
C VAL A 180 12.27 4.44 -1.17
N GLY A 181 13.24 3.85 -1.85
CA GLY A 181 13.53 4.08 -3.27
C GLY A 181 13.29 2.81 -4.07
N ILE A 182 12.43 2.85 -5.08
CA ILE A 182 12.14 1.70 -5.96
C ILE A 182 12.39 2.12 -7.40
N LYS A 183 13.17 1.33 -8.14
CA LYS A 183 13.29 1.44 -9.59
C LYS A 183 12.18 0.57 -10.22
N PHE A 184 11.22 1.21 -10.88
CA PHE A 184 10.10 0.51 -11.52
C PHE A 184 10.42 0.07 -12.94
N SER A 185 11.15 0.90 -13.68
CA SER A 185 11.61 0.61 -15.05
C SER A 185 12.92 1.35 -15.31
N ASP A 186 13.52 1.14 -16.48
CA ASP A 186 14.72 1.89 -16.90
C ASP A 186 14.51 3.41 -16.93
N ASP A 187 13.27 3.86 -17.08
CA ASP A 187 12.91 5.27 -17.23
C ASP A 187 12.19 5.89 -16.03
N MET A 188 11.99 5.12 -14.94
CA MET A 188 11.19 5.56 -13.79
C MET A 188 11.72 5.04 -12.45
N GLU A 189 11.97 5.99 -11.54
CA GLU A 189 12.25 5.73 -10.13
C GLU A 189 11.21 6.41 -9.23
N VAL A 190 10.87 5.77 -8.12
CA VAL A 190 9.93 6.29 -7.14
C VAL A 190 10.61 6.40 -5.79
N ALA A 191 10.61 7.61 -5.24
CA ALA A 191 11.04 7.91 -3.88
C ALA A 191 9.79 8.02 -3.00
N ILE A 192 9.78 7.41 -1.82
CA ILE A 192 8.72 7.51 -0.82
C ILE A 192 9.35 7.85 0.53
N ALA A 193 8.84 8.87 1.20
CA ALA A 193 9.29 9.31 2.51
C ALA A 193 8.10 9.44 3.47
N VAL A 194 8.27 8.94 4.70
CA VAL A 194 7.27 8.97 5.77
C VAL A 194 7.97 9.23 7.11
N ASP A 195 7.51 10.22 7.87
CA ASP A 195 8.11 10.54 9.18
C ASP A 195 7.80 9.48 10.24
N GLU A 196 6.55 9.00 10.31
CA GLU A 196 6.12 8.09 11.37
C GLU A 196 5.08 7.07 10.90
N VAL A 197 5.33 5.78 11.20
CA VAL A 197 4.39 4.68 11.00
C VAL A 197 4.13 3.99 12.34
N ARG A 198 2.86 3.98 12.79
CA ARG A 198 2.44 3.38 14.04
C ARG A 198 1.64 2.11 13.78
N ILE A 199 2.20 0.97 14.15
CA ILE A 199 1.57 -0.34 14.05
C ILE A 199 1.19 -0.77 15.46
N ALA A 200 -0.09 -0.66 15.80
CA ALA A 200 -0.62 -1.16 17.07
C ALA A 200 -1.15 -2.59 16.88
N LEU A 201 -0.62 -3.54 17.65
CA LEU A 201 -0.99 -4.96 17.51
C LEU A 201 -2.48 -5.15 17.87
N PHE A 202 -3.21 -5.86 17.00
CA PHE A 202 -4.66 -6.07 17.03
C PHE A 202 -5.48 -4.77 16.99
N ARG A 203 -4.91 -3.70 16.41
CA ARG A 203 -5.56 -2.40 16.25
C ARG A 203 -5.17 -1.78 14.91
N ARG A 204 -5.80 -0.64 14.62
CA ARG A 204 -5.54 0.16 13.42
C ARG A 204 -4.05 0.50 13.27
N ILE A 205 -3.56 0.41 12.03
CA ILE A 205 -2.25 0.89 11.62
C ILE A 205 -2.39 2.34 11.16
N ASP A 206 -1.64 3.25 11.78
CA ASP A 206 -1.68 4.67 11.48
C ASP A 206 -0.39 5.10 10.78
N ILE A 207 -0.50 5.54 9.54
CA ILE A 207 0.59 6.07 8.73
C ILE A 207 0.43 7.60 8.65
N SER A 208 1.52 8.34 8.88
CA SER A 208 1.53 9.81 8.79
C SER A 208 1.35 10.30 7.35
N ASP A 209 1.61 11.59 7.09
CA ASP A 209 1.63 12.10 5.72
C ASP A 209 2.75 11.37 4.94
N VAL A 210 2.40 10.80 3.79
CA VAL A 210 3.30 10.07 2.89
C VAL A 210 3.61 10.98 1.71
N TYR A 211 4.89 11.27 1.49
CA TYR A 211 5.33 12.00 0.31
C TYR A 211 6.02 11.03 -0.65
N ALA A 212 5.53 10.95 -1.88
CA ALA A 212 6.11 10.16 -2.94
C ALA A 212 6.54 11.08 -4.09
N ASN A 213 7.61 10.75 -4.80
CA ASN A 213 7.99 11.44 -6.02
C ASN A 213 8.37 10.44 -7.08
N VAL A 214 7.78 10.62 -8.26
CA VAL A 214 8.08 9.85 -9.47
C VAL A 214 9.06 10.68 -10.29
N LYS A 215 10.31 10.22 -10.37
CA LYS A 215 11.33 10.86 -11.21
C LYS A 215 11.53 10.00 -12.44
N GLY A 216 11.59 10.64 -13.60
CA GLY A 216 11.76 9.94 -14.86
C GLY A 216 12.49 10.73 -15.92
N GLY A 217 13.02 10.03 -16.91
CA GLY A 217 13.84 10.58 -17.99
C GLY A 217 15.32 10.84 -17.62
N GLU A 218 16.13 11.06 -18.66
CA GLU A 218 17.60 11.13 -18.61
C GLU A 218 18.19 12.21 -17.68
N ARG A 219 17.40 13.25 -17.37
CA ARG A 219 17.84 14.42 -16.58
C ARG A 219 17.44 14.39 -15.10
N GLU A 220 16.47 13.56 -14.73
CA GLU A 220 15.89 13.57 -13.37
C GLU A 220 16.15 12.28 -12.59
N MET A 221 16.44 11.18 -13.28
CA MET A 221 16.74 9.90 -12.63
C MET A 221 18.13 9.90 -11.98
N SER A 222 18.18 9.47 -10.73
CA SER A 222 19.45 9.12 -10.08
C SER A 222 20.06 7.82 -10.68
N LEU A 223 19.24 6.94 -11.28
CA LEU A 223 19.61 5.58 -11.68
C LEU A 223 19.87 5.35 -13.19
N ARG A 224 20.67 6.24 -13.80
CA ARG A 224 20.91 6.31 -15.26
C ARG A 224 21.43 5.04 -15.99
N GLN A 225 22.07 4.05 -15.34
CA GLN A 225 22.95 3.09 -16.05
C GLN A 225 22.76 1.61 -15.73
N LEU A 226 21.67 1.23 -15.08
CA LEU A 226 21.50 -0.14 -14.62
C LEU A 226 20.48 -0.87 -15.46
N ALA A 227 20.95 -1.61 -16.46
CA ALA A 227 20.10 -2.48 -17.26
C ALA A 227 19.28 -3.41 -16.35
N GLU A 228 18.01 -3.61 -16.71
CA GLU A 228 17.16 -4.68 -16.17
C GLU A 228 17.76 -6.06 -16.46
N ASN A 229 18.67 -6.53 -15.61
CA ASN A 229 19.00 -7.95 -15.54
C ASN A 229 18.74 -8.45 -14.12
N GLY A 230 17.47 -8.42 -13.72
CA GLY A 230 16.93 -9.05 -12.51
C GLY A 230 16.80 -10.58 -12.59
N ARG A 231 17.57 -11.25 -13.45
CA ARG A 231 17.73 -12.70 -13.40
C ARG A 231 19.17 -13.01 -13.04
N THR A 232 19.44 -13.20 -11.76
CA THR A 232 20.57 -14.04 -11.38
C THR A 232 20.24 -15.48 -11.80
N PRO A 233 21.04 -16.12 -12.67
CA PRO A 233 20.90 -17.55 -12.91
C PRO A 233 21.24 -18.26 -11.60
N THR A 234 20.27 -19.02 -11.10
CA THR A 234 20.46 -19.97 -10.01
C THR A 234 21.56 -20.97 -10.34
N ASP A 235 22.50 -21.11 -9.41
CA ASP A 235 23.54 -22.14 -9.25
C ASP A 235 24.42 -22.51 -10.46
N ASP A 236 25.73 -22.46 -10.24
CA ASP A 236 26.81 -22.98 -11.09
C ASP A 236 26.96 -22.38 -12.50
N SER A 237 27.54 -21.18 -12.58
CA SER A 237 28.29 -20.77 -13.78
C SER A 237 29.76 -20.52 -13.44
N PHE A 238 30.54 -21.58 -13.60
CA PHE A 238 32.00 -21.57 -13.67
C PHE A 238 32.41 -20.59 -14.79
N MET A 239 32.92 -19.42 -14.41
CA MET A 239 33.44 -18.42 -15.35
C MET A 239 34.68 -18.98 -16.06
N VAL A 240 34.51 -19.46 -17.28
CA VAL A 240 35.63 -19.76 -18.18
C VAL A 240 36.08 -18.45 -18.81
N SER A 241 37.16 -17.93 -18.27
CA SER A 241 37.77 -16.64 -18.59
C SER A 241 38.72 -16.73 -19.79
N GLU A 242 38.26 -17.02 -21.00
CA GLU A 242 39.15 -17.00 -22.18
C GLU A 242 38.49 -16.45 -23.45
N THR A 243 38.11 -15.16 -23.43
CA THR A 243 38.04 -14.40 -24.68
C THR A 243 38.69 -13.01 -24.55
N PRO A 244 39.53 -12.61 -25.52
CA PRO A 244 40.28 -11.35 -25.46
C PRO A 244 39.41 -10.08 -25.47
N LEU A 245 38.13 -10.20 -25.88
CA LEU A 245 37.12 -9.13 -25.82
C LEU A 245 36.74 -8.74 -24.38
N LEU A 246 36.68 -9.69 -23.44
CA LEU A 246 36.39 -9.42 -22.04
C LEU A 246 37.58 -8.78 -21.30
N ALA A 247 38.81 -9.10 -21.71
CA ALA A 247 40.01 -8.47 -21.18
C ALA A 247 40.19 -7.01 -21.65
N THR A 248 39.61 -6.64 -22.80
CA THR A 248 39.56 -5.25 -23.26
C THR A 248 38.44 -4.47 -22.59
N ALA A 249 37.26 -5.07 -22.40
CA ALA A 249 36.16 -4.46 -21.65
C ALA A 249 36.52 -4.17 -20.18
N ALA A 250 37.30 -5.05 -19.54
CA ALA A 250 37.79 -4.86 -18.17
C ALA A 250 38.84 -3.74 -18.04
N LYS A 251 39.47 -3.29 -19.14
CA LYS A 251 40.51 -2.24 -19.12
C LYS A 251 39.96 -0.82 -19.27
N THR A 252 38.70 -0.63 -19.65
CA THR A 252 38.15 0.71 -19.99
C THR A 252 36.80 1.04 -19.35
N GLY A 253 36.22 0.17 -18.53
CA GLY A 253 34.91 0.39 -17.92
C GLY A 253 34.91 0.07 -16.43
N ASP A 254 34.36 1.00 -15.65
CA ASP A 254 34.15 0.93 -14.21
C ASP A 254 33.51 -0.42 -13.80
N THR A 255 34.27 -1.26 -13.10
CA THR A 255 33.92 -2.65 -12.75
C THR A 255 33.25 -2.75 -11.37
N ARG A 256 32.46 -1.76 -10.98
CA ARG A 256 31.60 -1.88 -9.79
C ARG A 256 30.38 -2.73 -10.12
N ALA A 257 29.98 -3.61 -9.22
CA ALA A 257 28.77 -4.42 -9.41
C ALA A 257 27.57 -3.47 -9.66
N PRO A 258 26.66 -3.77 -10.60
CA PRO A 258 25.53 -2.90 -10.95
C PRO A 258 24.77 -2.42 -9.70
N MET A 259 24.60 -3.32 -8.74
CA MET A 259 23.88 -3.06 -7.51
C MET A 259 24.61 -2.15 -6.50
N GLU A 260 25.94 -2.08 -6.54
CA GLU A 260 26.73 -1.16 -5.71
C GLU A 260 26.69 0.27 -6.28
N ALA A 261 26.80 0.40 -7.60
CA ALA A 261 26.64 1.68 -8.29
C ALA A 261 25.20 2.24 -8.15
N MET A 262 24.20 1.36 -8.05
CA MET A 262 22.80 1.73 -7.76
C MET A 262 22.67 2.44 -6.40
N LYS A 263 23.21 1.80 -5.38
CA LYS A 263 23.14 2.26 -3.99
C LYS A 263 23.78 3.62 -3.85
N GLU A 264 24.98 3.77 -4.40
CA GLU A 264 25.74 5.02 -4.36
C GLU A 264 24.96 6.19 -4.98
N ARG A 265 24.18 5.97 -6.03
CA ARG A 265 23.37 7.02 -6.65
C ARG A 265 22.05 7.31 -5.94
N MET A 266 21.40 6.29 -5.37
CA MET A 266 20.17 6.50 -4.57
C MET A 266 20.42 7.30 -3.28
N THR A 267 21.63 7.16 -2.72
CA THR A 267 22.04 7.70 -1.43
C THR A 267 23.05 8.84 -1.52
N ASP A 268 23.22 9.46 -2.69
CA ASP A 268 24.15 10.58 -2.93
C ASP A 268 25.58 10.31 -2.40
N GLY A 269 26.14 9.15 -2.74
CA GLY A 269 27.48 8.70 -2.31
C GLY A 269 27.53 7.93 -1.00
N SER A 270 26.45 7.90 -0.21
CA SER A 270 26.41 7.24 1.11
C SER A 270 25.91 5.79 1.08
N ALA A 271 26.46 4.96 0.19
CA ALA A 271 25.98 3.59 -0.04
C ALA A 271 26.20 2.65 1.16
N PRO A 272 25.22 1.81 1.54
CA PRO A 272 25.37 0.82 2.59
C PRO A 272 26.21 -0.39 2.15
N GLN A 273 27.05 -0.91 3.03
CA GLN A 273 27.79 -2.15 2.80
C GLN A 273 26.88 -3.39 2.99
N PRO A 274 26.91 -4.39 2.08
CA PRO A 274 26.09 -5.59 2.23
C PRO A 274 26.60 -6.47 3.39
N THR A 275 25.70 -6.94 4.25
CA THR A 275 26.04 -7.78 5.40
C THR A 275 25.09 -8.97 5.55
N SER A 276 25.57 -10.07 6.17
CA SER A 276 24.73 -11.25 6.46
C SER A 276 23.76 -10.98 7.60
N THR A 277 22.60 -11.68 7.59
CA THR A 277 21.47 -11.47 8.53
C THR A 277 21.92 -11.45 9.99
N GLY A 278 22.83 -12.36 10.39
CA GLY A 278 23.31 -12.48 11.76
C GLY A 278 24.29 -11.38 12.22
N VAL A 279 25.01 -10.74 11.30
CA VAL A 279 25.97 -9.65 11.60
C VAL A 279 25.29 -8.28 11.49
N GLY A 280 24.36 -8.12 10.54
CA GLY A 280 23.55 -6.91 10.37
C GLY A 280 22.70 -6.62 11.61
N LEU A 281 22.03 -7.64 12.16
CA LEU A 281 21.19 -7.48 13.36
C LEU A 281 21.97 -7.20 14.65
N LYS A 282 23.25 -7.60 14.73
CA LYS A 282 24.14 -7.27 15.86
C LYS A 282 24.67 -5.83 15.82
N GLY A 283 24.54 -5.14 14.68
CA GLY A 283 24.95 -3.75 14.51
C GLY A 283 23.94 -2.72 15.01
N VAL A 284 22.72 -3.15 15.32
CA VAL A 284 21.64 -2.27 15.76
C VAL A 284 22.04 -1.64 17.09
N LYS A 285 22.13 -0.31 17.12
CA LYS A 285 22.46 0.44 18.34
C LYS A 285 21.27 0.34 19.30
N GLN A 286 21.49 -0.33 20.41
CA GLN A 286 20.60 -0.32 21.56
C GLN A 286 21.12 0.72 22.56
N LEU A 287 20.21 1.49 23.17
CA LEU A 287 20.57 2.51 24.15
C LEU A 287 20.98 1.86 25.49
N SER A 288 22.12 2.31 26.03
CA SER A 288 22.69 1.86 27.31
C SER A 288 21.79 2.19 28.51
N PRO A 289 21.76 1.34 29.56
CA PRO A 289 20.87 1.51 30.71
C PRO A 289 21.42 2.55 31.70
N ASP A 290 21.02 3.79 31.52
CA ASP A 290 20.96 4.78 32.59
C ASP A 290 19.69 5.62 32.37
N ASP A 291 18.70 5.52 33.25
CA ASP A 291 17.30 5.86 32.94
C ASP A 291 17.12 7.33 32.50
N ASP A 292 17.90 8.26 33.07
CA ASP A 292 17.80 9.68 32.73
C ASP A 292 18.65 10.05 31.50
N HIS A 293 19.91 9.60 31.45
CA HIS A 293 20.77 9.84 30.28
C HIS A 293 20.24 9.15 29.02
N ALA A 294 19.66 7.95 29.14
CA ALA A 294 19.07 7.21 28.02
C ALA A 294 17.79 7.88 27.50
N ARG A 295 16.99 8.51 28.37
CA ARG A 295 15.83 9.32 27.96
C ARG A 295 16.26 10.58 27.20
N GLU A 296 17.28 11.28 27.69
CA GLU A 296 17.83 12.44 27.00
C GLU A 296 18.42 12.06 25.66
N THR A 297 19.22 10.99 25.61
CA THR A 297 19.81 10.46 24.38
C THR A 297 18.72 10.01 23.40
N TYR A 298 17.69 9.31 23.87
CA TYR A 298 16.55 8.89 23.05
C TYR A 298 15.82 10.09 22.44
N LYS A 299 15.49 11.10 23.26
CA LYS A 299 14.84 12.33 22.78
C LYS A 299 15.73 13.08 21.79
N ALA A 300 17.03 13.15 22.05
CA ALA A 300 18.01 13.79 21.18
C ALA A 300 18.12 13.07 19.83
N ILE A 301 18.10 11.73 19.81
CA ILE A 301 18.11 10.96 18.56
C ILE A 301 16.79 11.15 17.80
N LEU A 302 15.64 11.14 18.49
CA LEU A 302 14.36 11.39 17.83
C LEU A 302 14.25 12.81 17.27
N SER A 303 14.70 13.83 18.02
CA SER A 303 14.73 15.20 17.52
C SER A 303 15.68 15.31 16.34
N TYR A 304 16.85 14.66 16.40
CA TYR A 304 17.77 14.60 15.26
C TYR A 304 17.13 13.95 14.03
N ILE A 305 16.43 12.82 14.17
CA ILE A 305 15.73 12.15 13.06
C ILE A 305 14.66 13.07 12.47
N GLN A 306 13.90 13.76 13.32
CA GLN A 306 12.84 14.65 12.89
C GLN A 306 13.38 15.93 12.22
N GLU A 307 14.43 16.54 12.77
CA GLU A 307 15.08 17.75 12.24
C GLU A 307 15.79 17.48 10.93
N THR A 308 16.47 16.33 10.81
CA THR A 308 17.13 15.92 9.57
C THR A 308 16.19 15.25 8.58
N SER A 309 14.92 15.01 8.92
CA SER A 309 13.96 14.41 7.98
C SER A 309 13.87 15.29 6.73
N ILE A 310 13.95 14.64 5.57
CA ILE A 310 13.84 15.33 4.27
C ILE A 310 12.52 16.11 4.15
N ILE A 311 11.46 15.62 4.79
CA ILE A 311 10.15 16.27 4.85
C ILE A 311 10.26 17.57 5.65
N THR A 312 10.85 17.53 6.85
CA THR A 312 11.02 18.71 7.72
C THR A 312 11.94 19.75 7.08
N VAL A 313 13.02 19.33 6.43
CA VAL A 313 13.93 20.24 5.72
C VAL A 313 13.18 20.93 4.56
N SER A 314 12.45 20.16 3.74
CA SER A 314 11.62 20.72 2.67
C SER A 314 10.51 21.65 3.21
N GLN A 315 9.92 21.34 4.37
CA GLN A 315 8.95 22.21 5.03
C GLN A 315 9.55 23.56 5.40
N GLN A 316 10.77 23.57 5.96
CA GLN A 316 11.47 24.79 6.32
C GLN A 316 11.82 25.63 5.08
N GLU A 317 12.34 25.00 4.02
CA GLU A 317 12.64 25.67 2.74
C GLU A 317 11.40 26.32 2.11
N VAL A 318 10.26 25.62 2.11
CA VAL A 318 8.98 26.18 1.63
C VAL A 318 8.58 27.36 2.50
N GLN A 319 8.67 27.26 3.83
CA GLN A 319 8.33 28.38 4.73
C GLN A 319 9.22 29.59 4.52
N GLU A 320 10.52 29.40 4.30
CA GLU A 320 11.44 30.50 4.00
C GLU A 320 11.11 31.16 2.66
N THR A 321 10.84 30.35 1.64
CA THR A 321 10.44 30.84 0.32
C THR A 321 9.15 31.64 0.39
N LEU A 322 8.17 31.16 1.17
CA LEU A 322 6.92 31.87 1.42
C LEU A 322 7.13 33.17 2.19
N LYS A 323 7.95 33.18 3.24
CA LYS A 323 8.27 34.40 4.00
C LYS A 323 8.94 35.47 3.13
N ARG A 324 9.80 35.06 2.18
CA ARG A 324 10.44 35.99 1.23
C ARG A 324 9.42 36.61 0.27
N LYS A 325 8.42 35.85 -0.17
CA LYS A 325 7.35 36.32 -1.07
C LYS A 325 6.17 36.98 -0.37
N HIS A 326 5.99 36.77 0.94
CA HIS A 326 4.94 37.38 1.75
C HIS A 326 5.04 38.92 1.86
N VAL A 327 6.09 39.52 1.29
CA VAL A 327 6.20 40.98 1.10
C VAL A 327 5.19 41.47 0.03
N ASP A 328 4.72 40.61 -0.88
CA ASP A 328 3.86 40.97 -2.02
C ASP A 328 2.39 40.47 -1.94
N GLY A 329 1.91 40.03 -0.77
CA GLY A 329 0.47 40.09 -0.45
C GLY A 329 -0.43 38.89 -0.79
N GLU A 330 0.07 37.72 -1.18
CA GLU A 330 -0.78 36.51 -1.30
C GLU A 330 -0.55 35.51 -0.15
N VAL A 331 -1.65 35.19 0.54
CA VAL A 331 -1.69 34.30 1.70
C VAL A 331 -2.07 32.89 1.21
N LEU A 332 -1.13 31.94 1.28
CA LEU A 332 -1.49 30.51 1.23
C LEU A 332 -2.22 30.15 2.53
N ASP A 333 -3.54 30.30 2.52
CA ASP A 333 -4.38 30.12 3.72
C ASP A 333 -4.75 28.63 3.96
N ASN A 334 -4.35 27.72 3.06
CA ASN A 334 -4.69 26.30 3.16
C ASN A 334 -3.48 25.41 3.46
N LYS A 335 -3.62 24.59 4.51
CA LYS A 335 -2.68 23.48 4.84
C LYS A 335 -2.48 22.49 3.69
N LYS A 336 -3.40 22.45 2.72
CA LYS A 336 -3.39 21.56 1.54
C LYS A 336 -2.37 22.03 0.50
N ASP A 337 -2.40 23.31 0.15
CA ASP A 337 -1.45 23.92 -0.81
C ASP A 337 -0.01 23.86 -0.29
N TYR A 338 0.15 23.85 1.04
CA TYR A 338 1.45 23.66 1.68
C TYR A 338 2.04 22.24 1.48
N ARG A 339 1.21 21.19 1.35
CA ARG A 339 1.70 19.81 1.10
C ARG A 339 2.21 19.64 -0.32
N SER A 340 1.50 20.19 -1.29
CA SER A 340 1.94 20.16 -2.69
C SER A 340 3.25 20.92 -2.88
N ALA A 341 3.40 22.05 -2.17
CA ALA A 341 4.66 22.79 -2.09
C ALA A 341 5.83 21.95 -1.57
N ILE A 342 5.64 21.23 -0.45
CA ILE A 342 6.67 20.34 0.11
C ILE A 342 7.06 19.26 -0.90
N CYS A 343 6.08 18.63 -1.53
CA CYS A 343 6.31 17.55 -2.50
C CYS A 343 7.12 18.01 -3.71
N SER A 344 6.82 19.21 -4.23
CA SER A 344 7.56 19.82 -5.34
C SER A 344 9.03 20.08 -4.99
N GLN A 345 9.32 20.55 -3.77
CA GLN A 345 10.70 20.72 -3.31
C GLN A 345 11.41 19.37 -3.09
N LEU A 346 10.68 18.36 -2.62
CA LEU A 346 11.19 17.01 -2.43
C LEU A 346 11.66 16.38 -3.76
N HIS A 347 11.14 16.82 -4.91
CA HIS A 347 11.45 16.24 -6.23
C HIS A 347 12.93 16.39 -6.60
N GLY A 348 13.57 17.49 -6.19
CA GLY A 348 14.98 17.77 -6.48
C GLY A 348 15.98 17.06 -5.55
N LYS A 349 15.51 16.38 -4.50
CA LYS A 349 16.35 15.76 -3.47
C LYS A 349 16.63 14.28 -3.79
N PRO A 350 17.70 13.66 -3.28
CA PRO A 350 17.98 12.23 -3.53
C PRO A 350 16.86 11.32 -3.03
N THR A 351 16.79 10.11 -3.60
CA THR A 351 15.67 9.16 -3.38
C THR A 351 15.70 8.54 -1.98
N VAL A 352 16.89 8.26 -1.44
CA VAL A 352 17.10 7.81 -0.05
C VAL A 352 18.24 8.65 0.55
N PRO A 353 17.98 9.90 0.98
CA PRO A 353 19.01 10.81 1.46
C PRO A 353 19.77 10.25 2.68
N HIS A 354 19.08 9.52 3.54
CA HIS A 354 19.67 8.99 4.76
C HIS A 354 19.67 7.48 4.67
N CYS A 355 20.82 6.89 4.36
CA CYS A 355 20.99 5.45 4.40
C CYS A 355 21.76 5.01 5.65
N SER A 356 21.40 3.85 6.19
CA SER A 356 22.21 3.17 7.20
C SER A 356 23.55 2.73 6.63
N THR A 357 24.52 2.43 7.48
CA THR A 357 25.86 1.97 7.03
C THR A 357 25.86 0.56 6.44
N ARG A 358 24.82 -0.24 6.72
CA ARG A 358 24.72 -1.66 6.36
C ARG A 358 23.43 -1.94 5.59
N SER A 359 23.44 -2.95 4.73
CA SER A 359 22.23 -3.44 4.06
C SER A 359 22.09 -4.97 4.15
N ILE A 360 20.83 -5.44 4.17
CA ILE A 360 20.46 -6.86 4.13
C ILE A 360 19.52 -7.08 2.94
N ARG A 361 19.79 -8.10 2.13
CA ARG A 361 18.90 -8.48 1.02
C ARG A 361 17.62 -9.13 1.53
N VAL A 362 16.49 -8.70 0.97
CA VAL A 362 15.16 -9.28 1.25
C VAL A 362 15.12 -10.75 0.87
N SER A 363 15.78 -11.15 -0.23
CA SER A 363 15.87 -12.55 -0.67
C SER A 363 16.52 -13.47 0.37
N THR A 364 17.58 -13.00 1.05
CA THR A 364 18.22 -13.72 2.17
C THR A 364 17.26 -13.84 3.35
N LEU A 365 16.58 -12.75 3.70
CA LEU A 365 15.63 -12.72 4.83
C LEU A 365 14.43 -13.64 4.59
N GLN A 366 13.95 -13.74 3.35
CA GLN A 366 12.87 -14.66 2.97
C GLN A 366 13.25 -16.15 3.06
N ARG A 367 14.53 -16.51 2.85
CA ARG A 367 15.02 -17.90 2.96
C ARG A 367 15.19 -18.32 4.42
N ASP A 368 15.60 -17.40 5.28
CA ASP A 368 15.94 -17.67 6.68
C ASP A 368 14.72 -17.76 7.62
N MET A 369 13.49 -17.48 7.17
CA MET A 369 12.31 -17.53 8.04
C MET A 369 11.78 -18.96 8.31
N PRO A 370 11.91 -19.50 9.54
CA PRO A 370 11.47 -20.86 9.88
C PRO A 370 9.94 -20.99 9.89
N MET A 371 9.23 -19.91 10.23
CA MET A 371 7.76 -19.86 10.26
C MET A 371 7.14 -20.15 8.89
N ARG A 372 7.83 -19.80 7.80
CA ARG A 372 7.35 -20.08 6.45
C ARG A 372 7.15 -21.58 6.27
N LYS A 373 8.18 -22.40 6.55
CA LYS A 373 8.13 -23.88 6.42
C LYS A 373 7.07 -24.53 7.30
N PHE A 374 6.76 -23.93 8.45
CA PHE A 374 5.70 -24.40 9.34
C PHE A 374 4.30 -24.04 8.82
N LEU A 375 4.08 -22.79 8.41
CA LEU A 375 2.83 -22.31 7.82
C LEU A 375 2.52 -22.99 6.47
N HIS A 376 3.57 -23.35 5.70
CA HIS A 376 3.50 -24.16 4.47
C HIS A 376 2.73 -25.47 4.67
N ARG A 377 2.77 -26.09 5.86
CA ARG A 377 2.14 -27.39 6.12
C ARG A 377 0.69 -27.30 6.57
N LEU A 378 0.19 -26.09 6.88
CA LEU A 378 -1.11 -25.88 7.51
C LEU A 378 -1.84 -24.65 6.92
N PRO A 379 -2.41 -24.77 5.70
CA PRO A 379 -3.09 -23.65 5.04
C PRO A 379 -4.31 -23.15 5.82
N LEU A 380 -5.04 -24.04 6.50
CA LEU A 380 -6.14 -23.67 7.39
C LEU A 380 -5.64 -22.79 8.56
N LEU A 381 -4.49 -23.13 9.14
CA LEU A 381 -3.90 -22.34 10.24
C LEU A 381 -3.48 -20.96 9.76
N LEU A 382 -2.93 -20.86 8.54
CA LEU A 382 -2.62 -19.58 7.91
C LEU A 382 -3.88 -18.70 7.78
N ARG A 383 -5.01 -19.25 7.31
CA ARG A 383 -6.28 -18.49 7.24
C ARG A 383 -6.85 -18.14 8.61
N CYS A 384 -6.80 -19.05 9.57
CA CYS A 384 -7.20 -18.77 10.95
C CYS A 384 -6.34 -17.69 11.62
N LEU A 385 -5.10 -17.49 11.16
CA LEU A 385 -4.23 -16.41 11.60
C LEU A 385 -4.50 -15.11 10.83
N LEU A 386 -4.62 -15.18 9.50
CA LEU A 386 -4.80 -14.00 8.63
C LEU A 386 -6.16 -13.34 8.82
N ASN A 387 -7.25 -14.09 9.00
CA ASN A 387 -8.59 -13.52 9.19
C ASN A 387 -8.65 -12.53 10.38
N PRO A 388 -8.31 -12.92 11.62
CA PRO A 388 -8.32 -11.99 12.74
C PRO A 388 -7.30 -10.87 12.58
N ILE A 389 -6.12 -11.15 12.00
CA ILE A 389 -5.12 -10.09 11.77
C ILE A 389 -5.69 -9.03 10.80
N ALA A 390 -6.23 -9.44 9.66
CA ALA A 390 -6.79 -8.54 8.66
C ALA A 390 -7.98 -7.74 9.24
N TYR A 391 -8.86 -8.39 10.00
CA TYR A 391 -10.01 -7.74 10.62
C TYR A 391 -9.61 -6.70 11.68
N PHE A 392 -8.62 -7.00 12.53
CA PHE A 392 -8.23 -6.12 13.63
C PHE A 392 -7.21 -5.04 13.23
N HIS A 393 -6.62 -5.11 12.03
CA HIS A 393 -5.63 -4.14 11.55
C HIS A 393 -6.09 -3.39 10.30
N PRO A 394 -7.14 -2.55 10.40
CA PRO A 394 -7.43 -1.60 9.33
C PRO A 394 -6.23 -0.65 9.17
N VAL A 395 -5.91 -0.29 7.93
CA VAL A 395 -4.83 0.64 7.60
C VAL A 395 -5.43 2.02 7.42
N TYR A 396 -4.86 3.02 8.09
CA TYR A 396 -5.26 4.41 7.95
C TYR A 396 -4.05 5.26 7.59
N ILE A 397 -4.10 5.90 6.42
CA ILE A 397 -3.05 6.79 5.93
C ILE A 397 -3.61 8.21 5.97
N LYS A 398 -2.92 9.12 6.65
CA LYS A 398 -3.39 10.50 6.83
C LYS A 398 -3.52 11.23 5.49
N SER A 399 -2.50 11.15 4.64
CA SER A 399 -2.52 11.61 3.26
C SER A 399 -1.41 10.96 2.46
N ILE A 400 -1.61 10.79 1.15
CA ILE A 400 -0.55 10.46 0.19
C ILE A 400 -0.43 11.63 -0.76
N THR A 401 0.75 12.22 -0.86
CA THR A 401 1.09 13.29 -1.79
C THR A 401 2.18 12.78 -2.73
N ALA A 402 1.86 12.62 -4.02
CA ALA A 402 2.77 12.10 -5.04
C ALA A 402 3.09 13.18 -6.08
N GLY A 403 4.36 13.56 -6.23
CA GLY A 403 4.83 14.53 -7.22
C GLY A 403 5.42 13.87 -8.47
N GLY A 404 5.28 14.52 -9.62
CA GLY A 404 5.95 14.15 -10.87
C GLY A 404 6.29 15.38 -11.70
N SER A 405 7.35 15.28 -12.51
CA SER A 405 7.77 16.39 -13.38
C SER A 405 6.98 16.43 -14.68
N GLY A 406 6.54 17.61 -15.08
CA GLY A 406 5.93 17.82 -16.39
C GLY A 406 6.91 17.60 -17.54
N ALA A 407 8.22 17.78 -17.33
CA ALA A 407 9.23 17.47 -18.35
C ALA A 407 9.25 15.96 -18.70
N MET A 408 9.02 15.08 -17.71
CA MET A 408 8.86 13.64 -17.94
C MET A 408 7.59 13.33 -18.74
N ILE A 409 6.49 14.01 -18.45
CA ILE A 409 5.25 13.85 -19.23
C ILE A 409 5.46 14.32 -20.67
N GLU A 410 6.20 15.41 -20.88
CA GLU A 410 6.54 15.91 -22.21
C GLU A 410 7.34 14.90 -23.03
N THR A 411 8.36 14.27 -22.44
CA THR A 411 9.15 13.24 -23.14
C THR A 411 8.32 12.01 -23.48
N MET A 412 7.44 11.56 -22.58
CA MET A 412 6.50 10.47 -22.85
C MET A 412 5.51 10.80 -23.99
N LEU A 413 4.95 12.02 -23.99
CA LEU A 413 4.08 12.49 -25.07
C LEU A 413 4.84 12.59 -26.39
N HIS A 414 6.09 13.03 -26.36
CA HIS A 414 6.95 13.07 -27.54
C HIS A 414 7.15 11.67 -28.13
N GLN A 415 7.43 10.69 -27.28
CA GLN A 415 7.61 9.31 -27.70
C GLN A 415 6.31 8.70 -28.25
N GLN A 416 5.17 8.84 -27.57
CA GLN A 416 3.96 8.13 -27.99
C GLN A 416 3.16 8.84 -29.10
N ILE A 417 3.13 10.17 -29.09
CA ILE A 417 2.27 10.96 -29.99
C ILE A 417 3.07 11.56 -31.15
N PHE A 418 4.31 12.00 -30.92
CA PHE A 418 5.06 12.81 -31.88
C PHE A 418 6.23 12.09 -32.59
N GLN A 419 6.48 10.80 -32.32
CA GLN A 419 7.61 10.03 -32.86
C GLN A 419 7.71 10.03 -34.41
N ASP A 420 6.58 9.97 -35.12
CA ASP A 420 6.53 9.72 -36.58
C ASP A 420 6.42 11.00 -37.44
N HIS A 421 6.51 12.19 -36.84
CA HIS A 421 6.24 13.44 -37.54
C HIS A 421 7.51 14.26 -37.76
N PRO A 422 7.90 14.53 -39.03
CA PRO A 422 8.90 15.55 -39.32
C PRO A 422 8.35 16.92 -38.89
N GLU A 423 9.18 17.77 -38.31
CA GLU A 423 8.86 19.09 -37.74
C GLU A 423 8.35 20.14 -38.75
N GLN A 424 7.87 19.72 -39.93
CA GLN A 424 7.60 20.56 -41.09
C GLN A 424 6.16 21.11 -41.16
N ALA A 425 5.18 20.49 -40.48
CA ALA A 425 3.82 21.05 -40.38
C ALA A 425 3.76 22.15 -39.29
N SER A 426 3.47 23.39 -39.68
CA SER A 426 3.40 24.55 -38.77
C SER A 426 2.43 24.37 -37.61
N ASP A 427 1.33 23.65 -37.85
CA ASP A 427 0.24 23.51 -36.89
C ASP A 427 0.59 22.52 -35.77
N VAL A 428 1.26 21.42 -36.13
CA VAL A 428 1.79 20.45 -35.16
C VAL A 428 2.90 21.08 -34.32
N LYS A 429 3.74 21.93 -34.92
CA LYS A 429 4.80 22.66 -34.22
C LYS A 429 4.25 23.66 -33.19
N ASN A 430 3.22 24.41 -33.55
CA ASN A 430 2.56 25.36 -32.63
C ASN A 430 1.86 24.64 -31.48
N LEU A 431 1.22 23.50 -31.77
CA LEU A 431 0.54 22.69 -30.78
C LEU A 431 1.53 22.02 -29.80
N LYS A 432 2.62 21.44 -30.34
CA LYS A 432 3.75 20.94 -29.55
C LYS A 432 4.33 22.02 -28.65
N LYS A 433 4.52 23.24 -29.18
CA LYS A 433 5.02 24.38 -28.39
C LYS A 433 4.06 24.76 -27.24
N ARG A 434 2.75 24.74 -27.48
CA ARG A 434 1.74 25.04 -26.44
C ARG A 434 1.69 23.96 -25.35
N ILE A 435 1.73 22.69 -25.73
CA ILE A 435 1.77 21.54 -24.80
C ILE A 435 3.06 21.57 -23.97
N SER A 436 4.21 21.75 -24.63
CA SER A 436 5.53 21.87 -24.00
C SER A 436 5.59 23.04 -23.02
N ALA A 437 5.10 24.22 -23.40
CA ALA A 437 5.10 25.39 -22.53
C ALA A 437 4.26 25.20 -21.25
N TRP A 438 3.18 24.40 -21.30
CA TRP A 438 2.37 24.13 -20.12
C TRP A 438 3.02 23.09 -19.18
N LEU A 439 3.73 22.11 -19.74
CA LEU A 439 4.33 20.99 -19.01
C LEU A 439 5.74 21.29 -18.48
N LYS A 440 6.61 21.88 -19.29
CA LYS A 440 8.07 21.91 -19.06
C LYS A 440 8.49 22.55 -17.74
N ASP A 441 7.79 23.59 -17.31
CA ASP A 441 8.17 24.38 -16.13
C ASP A 441 7.37 23.99 -14.87
N ALA A 442 6.48 22.99 -14.97
CA ALA A 442 5.56 22.61 -13.90
C ALA A 442 5.83 21.20 -13.36
N ASN A 443 5.77 21.07 -12.04
CA ASN A 443 5.57 19.79 -11.38
C ASN A 443 4.07 19.56 -11.15
N PHE A 444 3.60 18.33 -11.33
CA PHE A 444 2.25 17.91 -11.03
C PHE A 444 2.25 17.14 -9.73
N VAL A 445 1.43 17.55 -8.77
CA VAL A 445 1.34 16.90 -7.47
C VAL A 445 -0.07 16.37 -7.27
N PHE A 446 -0.17 15.06 -7.10
CA PHE A 446 -1.38 14.34 -6.76
C PHE A 446 -1.48 14.21 -5.23
N GLU A 447 -2.60 14.60 -4.63
CA GLU A 447 -2.87 14.45 -3.20
C GLU A 447 -4.14 13.63 -2.99
N ALA A 448 -4.06 12.59 -2.16
CA ALA A 448 -5.19 11.79 -1.69
C ALA A 448 -5.29 11.87 -0.16
N GLU A 449 -6.46 12.27 0.34
CA GLU A 449 -6.69 12.50 1.77
C GLU A 449 -7.38 11.30 2.45
N LYS A 450 -6.99 11.02 3.71
CA LYS A 450 -7.64 10.06 4.64
C LYS A 450 -7.96 8.72 3.99
N ILE A 451 -6.91 7.98 3.66
CA ILE A 451 -7.05 6.69 3.01
C ILE A 451 -7.34 5.64 4.08
N THR A 452 -8.44 4.92 3.93
CA THR A 452 -8.80 3.81 4.81
C THR A 452 -8.78 2.52 4.02
N GLY A 453 -7.88 1.62 4.41
CA GLY A 453 -7.75 0.27 3.85
C GLY A 453 -8.29 -0.79 4.80
N MET A 454 -9.16 -1.65 4.27
CA MET A 454 -9.69 -2.80 4.98
C MET A 454 -9.48 -4.05 4.14
N ALA A 455 -8.79 -5.04 4.70
CA ALA A 455 -8.62 -6.34 4.07
C ALA A 455 -9.45 -7.39 4.82
N SER A 456 -10.04 -8.31 4.07
CA SER A 456 -10.77 -9.45 4.61
C SER A 456 -10.26 -10.74 3.98
N VAL A 457 -9.76 -11.63 4.83
CA VAL A 457 -9.34 -12.98 4.44
C VAL A 457 -10.34 -13.97 5.03
N PRO A 458 -11.27 -14.51 4.23
CA PRO A 458 -12.26 -15.46 4.74
C PRO A 458 -11.60 -16.79 5.11
N ILE A 459 -12.15 -17.46 6.13
CA ILE A 459 -11.70 -18.83 6.51
C ILE A 459 -12.15 -19.83 5.45
N ASN A 460 -13.37 -19.67 4.92
CA ASN A 460 -13.90 -20.55 3.89
C ASN A 460 -13.27 -20.19 2.51
N PRO A 461 -12.56 -21.13 1.86
CA PRO A 461 -11.93 -20.91 0.55
C PRO A 461 -12.88 -20.56 -0.59
N VAL A 462 -14.18 -20.81 -0.44
CA VAL A 462 -15.18 -20.49 -1.48
C VAL A 462 -15.30 -18.97 -1.68
N PHE A 463 -15.01 -18.18 -0.65
CA PHE A 463 -15.08 -16.73 -0.74
C PHE A 463 -13.72 -16.16 -1.16
N ASN A 464 -13.77 -15.13 -2.01
CA ASN A 464 -12.58 -14.39 -2.40
C ASN A 464 -12.06 -13.52 -1.25
N ILE A 465 -10.77 -13.24 -1.31
CA ILE A 465 -10.12 -12.26 -0.45
C ILE A 465 -10.47 -10.89 -1.03
N VAL A 466 -10.93 -9.99 -0.17
CA VAL A 466 -11.35 -8.66 -0.59
C VAL A 466 -10.49 -7.64 0.13
N SER A 467 -9.99 -6.66 -0.61
CA SER A 467 -9.34 -5.49 -0.07
C SER A 467 -10.04 -4.25 -0.60
N ASP A 468 -10.60 -3.47 0.32
CA ASP A 468 -11.27 -2.21 0.02
C ASP A 468 -10.37 -1.04 0.46
N LEU A 469 -10.22 -0.06 -0.42
CA LEU A 469 -9.50 1.19 -0.20
C LEU A 469 -10.48 2.33 -0.42
N LEU A 470 -10.60 3.21 0.56
CA LEU A 470 -11.47 4.38 0.51
C LEU A 470 -10.64 5.64 0.62
N PHE A 471 -10.93 6.61 -0.24
CA PHE A 471 -10.27 7.92 -0.33
C PHE A 471 -11.32 9.00 -0.14
N ASP A 472 -11.09 9.94 0.80
CA ASP A 472 -12.09 10.97 1.13
C ASP A 472 -12.11 12.13 0.13
N ASP A 473 -10.94 12.63 -0.30
CA ASP A 473 -10.79 13.77 -1.23
C ASP A 473 -9.53 13.50 -2.09
N ILE A 474 -9.62 13.78 -3.39
CA ILE A 474 -8.48 13.65 -4.33
C ILE A 474 -8.28 14.97 -5.05
N MET A 475 -7.04 15.45 -5.05
CA MET A 475 -6.68 16.76 -5.58
C MET A 475 -5.43 16.64 -6.46
N ILE A 476 -5.36 17.46 -7.51
CA ILE A 476 -4.17 17.55 -8.37
C ILE A 476 -3.78 19.02 -8.46
N TYR A 477 -2.51 19.29 -8.21
CA TYR A 477 -1.91 20.62 -8.23
C TYR A 477 -0.90 20.77 -9.37
N ARG A 478 -0.89 21.93 -10.02
CA ARG A 478 0.21 22.39 -10.86
C ARG A 478 1.07 23.29 -10.01
N THR A 479 2.35 22.98 -9.89
CA THR A 479 3.28 23.79 -9.09
C THR A 479 4.44 24.22 -9.97
N VAL A 480 4.60 25.52 -10.16
CA VAL A 480 5.74 26.10 -10.90
C VAL A 480 6.80 26.50 -9.87
N LYS A 481 8.00 25.94 -9.98
CA LYS A 481 9.06 26.07 -8.94
C LYS A 481 9.44 27.53 -8.64
N GLU A 482 9.41 28.39 -9.66
CA GLU A 482 9.83 29.79 -9.56
C GLU A 482 8.71 30.72 -9.07
N GLU A 483 7.46 30.43 -9.43
CA GLU A 483 6.32 31.33 -9.18
C GLU A 483 5.64 31.06 -7.83
N VAL A 484 5.85 29.90 -7.18
CA VAL A 484 5.15 29.54 -5.91
C VAL A 484 3.63 29.66 -6.09
N ASP A 485 3.18 29.55 -7.35
CA ASP A 485 1.78 29.50 -7.72
C ASP A 485 1.35 28.03 -7.67
N TYR A 486 0.42 27.74 -6.77
CA TYR A 486 -0.10 26.40 -6.48
C TYR A 486 -1.52 26.29 -6.99
N ASN A 487 -1.67 26.18 -8.30
CA ASN A 487 -2.98 26.10 -8.92
C ASN A 487 -3.55 24.69 -8.75
N GLN A 488 -4.63 24.59 -7.99
CA GLN A 488 -5.43 23.37 -7.92
C GLN A 488 -6.15 23.16 -9.25
N ILE A 489 -5.75 22.11 -9.96
CA ILE A 489 -6.23 21.84 -11.31
C ILE A 489 -7.43 20.90 -11.30
N VAL A 490 -7.42 19.91 -10.40
CA VAL A 490 -8.47 18.89 -10.29
C VAL A 490 -8.84 18.73 -8.82
N ARG A 491 -10.14 18.59 -8.58
CA ARG A 491 -10.69 18.15 -7.29
C ARG A 491 -11.80 17.14 -7.51
N LEU A 492 -11.74 16.02 -6.80
CA LEU A 492 -12.72 14.95 -6.86
C LEU A 492 -13.25 14.70 -5.45
N GLY A 493 -14.56 14.45 -5.31
CA GLY A 493 -15.24 14.21 -4.04
C GLY A 493 -14.86 12.90 -3.30
N GLY A 494 -13.81 12.21 -3.75
CA GLY A 494 -13.28 10.97 -3.19
C GLY A 494 -13.09 9.89 -4.24
N ALA A 495 -12.66 8.71 -3.79
CA ALA A 495 -12.60 7.50 -4.60
C ALA A 495 -12.74 6.26 -3.73
N ASP A 496 -13.02 5.14 -4.36
CA ASP A 496 -12.93 3.82 -3.78
C ASP A 496 -12.26 2.87 -4.77
N ALA A 497 -11.43 1.97 -4.25
CA ALA A 497 -10.85 0.90 -5.01
C ALA A 497 -11.06 -0.42 -4.26
N ARG A 498 -11.52 -1.44 -4.98
CA ARG A 498 -11.77 -2.77 -4.44
C ARG A 498 -11.07 -3.82 -5.29
N ILE A 499 -10.26 -4.62 -4.62
CA ILE A 499 -9.51 -5.73 -5.21
C ILE A 499 -10.08 -7.03 -4.66
N SER A 500 -10.51 -7.92 -5.55
CA SER A 500 -10.99 -9.27 -5.20
C SER A 500 -10.06 -10.32 -5.76
N VAL A 501 -9.37 -11.03 -4.88
CA VAL A 501 -8.41 -12.07 -5.22
C VAL A 501 -9.02 -13.45 -4.90
N PRO A 502 -9.09 -14.37 -5.88
CA PRO A 502 -9.51 -15.74 -5.61
C PRO A 502 -8.67 -16.41 -4.51
N SER A 503 -9.35 -17.09 -3.60
CA SER A 503 -8.75 -17.65 -2.39
C SER A 503 -7.69 -18.73 -2.63
N PHE A 504 -7.69 -19.37 -3.81
CA PHE A 504 -6.70 -20.37 -4.20
C PHE A 504 -5.39 -19.76 -4.72
N LEU A 505 -5.35 -18.44 -5.00
CA LEU A 505 -4.10 -17.72 -5.32
C LEU A 505 -3.28 -17.41 -4.07
N LEU A 506 -3.83 -17.61 -2.86
CA LEU A 506 -3.03 -17.57 -1.64
C LEU A 506 -1.93 -18.64 -1.70
N PRO A 507 -0.71 -18.32 -1.25
CA PRO A 507 0.33 -19.33 -1.09
C PRO A 507 -0.21 -20.56 -0.33
N HIS A 508 0.15 -21.77 -0.76
CA HIS A 508 -0.16 -23.03 -0.08
C HIS A 508 -1.62 -23.52 -0.22
N HIS A 509 -2.37 -22.93 -1.15
CA HIS A 509 -3.75 -23.31 -1.46
C HIS A 509 -3.87 -24.03 -2.79
N GLU A 510 -2.78 -24.68 -3.23
CA GLU A 510 -2.70 -25.33 -4.53
C GLU A 510 -3.70 -26.51 -4.65
N HIS A 511 -4.08 -27.11 -3.52
CA HIS A 511 -5.11 -28.16 -3.44
C HIS A 511 -6.53 -27.68 -3.78
N ILE A 512 -6.77 -26.36 -3.87
CA ILE A 512 -8.06 -25.75 -4.23
C ILE A 512 -8.01 -25.16 -5.65
N LEU A 513 -6.89 -25.34 -6.37
CA LEU A 513 -6.81 -24.90 -7.77
C LEU A 513 -7.89 -25.60 -8.60
N PRO A 514 -8.57 -24.88 -9.50
CA PRO A 514 -9.53 -25.50 -10.40
C PRO A 514 -8.82 -26.56 -11.27
N PRO A 515 -9.52 -27.65 -11.65
CA PRO A 515 -8.95 -28.65 -12.54
C PRO A 515 -8.57 -28.04 -13.90
N VAL A 516 -7.73 -28.74 -14.66
CA VAL A 516 -7.38 -28.30 -16.03
C VAL A 516 -8.66 -28.37 -16.89
N PRO A 517 -8.98 -27.31 -17.65
CA PRO A 517 -10.19 -27.30 -18.49
C PRO A 517 -10.21 -28.47 -19.47
N THR A 518 -11.30 -29.25 -19.46
CA THR A 518 -11.49 -30.38 -20.36
C THR A 518 -12.13 -29.95 -21.68
N SER A 519 -12.13 -30.84 -22.68
CA SER A 519 -12.84 -30.60 -23.95
C SER A 519 -14.35 -30.46 -23.76
N GLU A 520 -14.92 -31.09 -22.73
CA GLU A 520 -16.34 -30.97 -22.37
C GLU A 520 -16.67 -29.58 -21.82
N ASP A 521 -15.80 -29.02 -20.96
CA ASP A 521 -15.96 -27.66 -20.43
C ASP A 521 -15.94 -26.61 -21.56
N LYS A 522 -15.07 -26.83 -22.56
CA LYS A 522 -14.99 -25.98 -23.76
C LYS A 522 -16.25 -26.08 -24.61
N ALA A 523 -16.82 -27.28 -24.75
CA ALA A 523 -18.07 -27.49 -25.47
C ALA A 523 -19.27 -26.85 -24.75
N ALA A 524 -19.36 -27.01 -23.42
CA ALA A 524 -20.40 -26.38 -22.60
C ALA A 524 -20.33 -24.85 -22.65
N GLN A 525 -19.12 -24.27 -22.68
CA GLN A 525 -18.97 -22.82 -22.80
C GLN A 525 -19.28 -22.32 -24.22
N GLN A 526 -18.98 -23.11 -25.25
CA GLN A 526 -19.42 -22.81 -26.63
C GLN A 526 -20.96 -22.79 -26.72
N GLU A 527 -21.64 -23.75 -26.09
CA GLU A 527 -23.10 -23.78 -26.03
C GLU A 527 -23.68 -22.52 -25.35
N LYS A 528 -23.02 -21.97 -24.33
CA LYS A 528 -23.41 -20.69 -23.70
C LYS A 528 -23.27 -19.49 -24.63
N ILE A 529 -22.30 -19.50 -25.56
CA ILE A 529 -22.17 -18.43 -26.57
C ILE A 529 -23.32 -18.55 -27.56
N ASP A 530 -23.60 -19.77 -28.02
CA ASP A 530 -24.62 -20.05 -29.02
C ASP A 530 -26.05 -19.78 -28.48
N THR A 531 -26.25 -19.88 -27.17
CA THR A 531 -27.53 -19.64 -26.47
C THR A 531 -27.64 -18.27 -25.79
N ALA A 532 -26.64 -17.38 -25.94
CA ALA A 532 -26.66 -16.07 -25.29
C ALA A 532 -27.72 -15.12 -25.91
N ASP A 533 -28.67 -14.67 -25.10
CA ASP A 533 -29.77 -13.79 -25.53
C ASP A 533 -29.34 -12.37 -25.98
N SER A 534 -28.14 -11.91 -25.61
CA SER A 534 -27.72 -10.51 -25.81
C SER A 534 -26.23 -10.34 -26.10
N GLN A 535 -25.90 -9.35 -26.93
CA GLN A 535 -24.50 -9.04 -27.31
C GLN A 535 -23.55 -8.89 -26.11
N PRO A 536 -23.90 -8.24 -24.98
CA PRO A 536 -23.01 -8.17 -23.83
C PRO A 536 -22.71 -9.55 -23.22
N LYS A 537 -23.72 -10.42 -23.14
CA LYS A 537 -23.55 -11.79 -22.64
C LYS A 537 -22.72 -12.64 -23.60
N THR A 538 -22.88 -12.45 -24.91
CA THR A 538 -22.04 -13.09 -25.93
C THR A 538 -20.58 -12.70 -25.76
N ILE A 539 -20.28 -11.40 -25.61
CA ILE A 539 -18.91 -10.89 -25.40
C ILE A 539 -18.31 -11.44 -24.11
N GLN A 540 -19.09 -11.49 -23.01
CA GLN A 540 -18.63 -12.08 -21.75
C GLN A 540 -18.33 -13.57 -21.89
N ALA A 541 -19.21 -14.32 -22.55
CA ALA A 541 -19.03 -15.76 -22.76
C ALA A 541 -17.84 -16.07 -23.69
N GLU A 542 -17.59 -15.25 -24.71
CA GLU A 542 -16.39 -15.32 -25.56
C GLU A 542 -15.10 -15.05 -24.77
N GLN A 543 -15.12 -14.05 -23.89
CA GLN A 543 -13.98 -13.76 -23.00
C GLN A 543 -13.70 -14.91 -22.02
N GLU A 544 -14.74 -15.47 -21.40
CA GLU A 544 -14.63 -16.64 -20.53
C GLU A 544 -14.08 -17.86 -21.30
N MET A 545 -14.48 -18.08 -22.55
CA MET A 545 -13.91 -19.15 -23.37
C MET A 545 -12.43 -18.88 -23.68
N ALA A 546 -12.06 -17.65 -24.00
CA ALA A 546 -10.66 -17.29 -24.24
C ALA A 546 -9.78 -17.55 -23.00
N GLN A 547 -10.31 -17.28 -21.80
CA GLN A 547 -9.66 -17.57 -20.52
C GLN A 547 -9.54 -19.09 -20.28
N LEU A 548 -10.61 -19.86 -20.50
CA LEU A 548 -10.58 -21.33 -20.40
C LEU A 548 -9.58 -21.96 -21.38
N ARG A 549 -9.38 -21.37 -22.56
CA ARG A 549 -8.37 -21.85 -23.52
C ARG A 549 -6.94 -21.61 -23.05
N LYS A 550 -6.71 -20.53 -22.30
CA LYS A 550 -5.38 -20.13 -21.78
C LYS A 550 -5.10 -20.62 -20.36
N ASP A 551 -6.06 -21.29 -19.71
CA ASP A 551 -5.96 -21.72 -18.32
C ASP A 551 -5.62 -20.55 -17.36
N GLU A 552 -6.41 -19.49 -17.47
CA GLU A 552 -6.27 -18.25 -16.69
C GLU A 552 -7.41 -18.10 -15.66
N THR A 553 -7.12 -17.42 -14.55
CA THR A 553 -8.12 -16.97 -13.56
C THR A 553 -8.12 -15.45 -13.44
N ASN A 554 -9.25 -14.85 -13.06
CA ASN A 554 -9.34 -13.40 -12.93
C ASN A 554 -9.16 -12.93 -11.49
N VAL A 555 -8.37 -11.89 -11.30
CA VAL A 555 -8.40 -11.02 -10.13
C VAL A 555 -9.24 -9.80 -10.50
N ASN A 556 -10.36 -9.58 -9.81
CA ASN A 556 -11.23 -8.45 -10.12
C ASN A 556 -10.68 -7.19 -9.45
N ILE A 557 -10.48 -6.14 -10.23
CA ILE A 557 -10.06 -4.82 -9.75
C ILE A 557 -11.13 -3.83 -10.17
N SER A 558 -11.68 -3.12 -9.20
CA SER A 558 -12.62 -2.03 -9.42
C SER A 558 -12.08 -0.76 -8.80
N ALA A 559 -12.20 0.35 -9.52
CA ALA A 559 -11.83 1.66 -9.05
C ALA A 559 -12.90 2.65 -9.50
N HIS A 560 -13.51 3.35 -8.53
CA HIS A 560 -14.51 4.37 -8.78
C HIS A 560 -14.08 5.70 -8.18
N VAL A 561 -14.39 6.76 -8.90
CA VAL A 561 -14.20 8.14 -8.46
C VAL A 561 -15.57 8.70 -8.09
N ARG A 562 -15.63 9.40 -6.97
CA ARG A 562 -16.85 10.01 -6.46
C ARG A 562 -16.99 11.44 -6.97
N LEU A 563 -18.16 11.76 -7.48
CA LEU A 563 -18.54 13.12 -7.89
C LEU A 563 -19.00 13.94 -6.67
N PRO A 564 -18.89 15.28 -6.68
CA PRO A 564 -18.59 16.15 -7.82
C PRO A 564 -17.10 16.20 -8.21
N ALA A 565 -16.84 16.54 -9.47
CA ALA A 565 -15.50 16.76 -10.00
C ALA A 565 -15.34 18.20 -10.53
N CYS A 566 -14.35 18.92 -10.03
CA CYS A 566 -14.02 20.29 -10.45
C CYS A 566 -12.70 20.29 -11.23
N PHE A 567 -12.68 21.02 -12.35
CA PHE A 567 -11.52 21.12 -13.23
C PHE A 567 -11.22 22.58 -13.55
N ASP A 568 -9.96 22.98 -13.44
CA ASP A 568 -9.53 24.33 -13.82
C ASP A 568 -9.56 24.53 -15.36
N GLN A 569 -9.87 25.76 -15.78
CA GLN A 569 -9.99 26.12 -17.20
C GLN A 569 -8.67 25.88 -17.96
N ASN A 570 -7.52 26.12 -17.31
CA ASN A 570 -6.21 25.91 -17.93
C ASN A 570 -5.97 24.44 -18.30
N LEU A 571 -6.47 23.50 -17.49
CA LEU A 571 -6.40 22.08 -17.81
C LEU A 571 -7.36 21.68 -18.90
N LEU A 572 -8.58 22.21 -18.90
CA LEU A 572 -9.54 21.94 -19.97
C LEU A 572 -9.00 22.39 -21.32
N ASP A 573 -8.35 23.55 -21.36
CA ASP A 573 -7.67 24.07 -22.56
C ASP A 573 -6.49 23.18 -22.99
N PHE A 574 -5.72 22.65 -22.03
CA PHE A 574 -4.64 21.70 -22.29
C PHE A 574 -5.19 20.36 -22.85
N ILE A 575 -6.23 19.80 -22.23
CA ILE A 575 -6.87 18.56 -22.68
C ILE A 575 -7.44 18.74 -24.10
N ALA A 576 -8.10 19.88 -24.37
CA ALA A 576 -8.59 20.19 -25.71
C ALA A 576 -7.46 20.26 -26.74
N ALA A 577 -6.33 20.88 -26.40
CA ALA A 577 -5.14 20.91 -27.24
C ALA A 577 -4.55 19.51 -27.48
N LEU A 578 -4.51 18.65 -26.45
CA LEU A 578 -4.03 17.28 -26.56
C LEU A 578 -4.93 16.43 -27.46
N VAL A 579 -6.25 16.48 -27.25
CA VAL A 579 -7.23 15.76 -28.09
C VAL A 579 -7.13 16.20 -29.54
N LYS A 580 -6.95 17.51 -29.78
CA LYS A 580 -6.70 18.05 -31.12
C LYS A 580 -5.41 17.48 -31.71
N ALA A 581 -4.34 17.40 -30.93
CA ALA A 581 -3.06 16.83 -31.37
C ALA A 581 -3.24 15.38 -31.80
N THR A 582 -3.84 14.56 -30.93
CA THR A 582 -4.08 13.14 -31.20
C THR A 582 -4.95 12.95 -32.45
N LYS A 583 -5.99 13.76 -32.63
CA LYS A 583 -6.87 13.66 -33.81
C LYS A 583 -6.16 14.04 -35.11
N ILE A 584 -5.35 15.09 -35.11
CA ILE A 584 -4.55 15.48 -36.28
C ILE A 584 -3.56 14.35 -36.62
N VAL A 585 -2.89 13.79 -35.63
CA VAL A 585 -1.95 12.66 -35.80
C VAL A 585 -2.66 11.41 -36.34
N GLU A 586 -3.84 11.08 -35.83
CA GLU A 586 -4.66 9.96 -36.34
C GLU A 586 -5.05 10.18 -37.81
N MET A 587 -5.47 11.39 -38.19
CA MET A 587 -5.84 11.72 -39.56
C MET A 587 -4.66 11.61 -40.53
N ASP A 588 -3.50 12.14 -40.14
CA ASP A 588 -2.26 12.04 -40.94
C ASP A 588 -1.79 10.59 -41.10
N ARG A 589 -1.95 9.75 -40.06
CA ARG A 589 -1.63 8.31 -40.14
C ARG A 589 -2.53 7.59 -41.13
N VAL A 590 -3.83 7.93 -41.16
CA VAL A 590 -4.77 7.40 -42.15
C VAL A 590 -4.33 7.80 -43.57
N GLU A 591 -3.95 9.06 -43.80
CA GLU A 591 -3.45 9.51 -45.11
C GLU A 591 -2.16 8.79 -45.55
N LYS A 592 -1.17 8.62 -44.66
CA LYS A 592 0.07 7.88 -44.98
C LYS A 592 -0.16 6.39 -45.22
N SER A 593 -1.18 5.78 -44.60
CA SER A 593 -1.57 4.39 -44.85
C SER A 593 -2.27 4.22 -46.20
N LEU A 594 -3.02 5.23 -46.64
CA LEU A 594 -3.65 5.29 -47.96
C LEU A 594 -2.62 5.44 -49.10
N ASP A 595 -1.48 6.08 -48.84
CA ASP A 595 -0.40 6.24 -49.84
C ASP A 595 0.44 4.98 -50.08
N LYS A 596 0.38 3.97 -49.19
CA LYS A 596 1.10 2.68 -49.36
C LYS A 596 0.29 1.59 -50.06
N GLU A 597 -1.03 1.71 -50.17
CA GLU A 597 -1.91 0.75 -50.85
C GLU A 597 -2.38 1.23 -52.24
N ILE A 598 -1.56 2.02 -52.93
CA ILE A 598 -1.85 2.50 -54.28
C ILE A 598 -1.54 1.39 -55.28
N HIS A 599 -2.46 0.43 -55.42
CA HIS A 599 -2.78 -0.18 -56.73
C HIS A 599 -4.21 -0.74 -56.80
N GLY A 600 -4.85 -1.10 -55.67
CA GLY A 600 -6.24 -1.61 -55.66
C GLY A 600 -7.32 -0.56 -55.30
N PHE A 601 -6.98 0.45 -54.50
CA PHE A 601 -7.96 1.38 -53.92
C PHE A 601 -8.43 2.48 -54.88
N ARG A 602 -7.76 2.68 -56.03
CA ARG A 602 -8.09 3.73 -57.02
C ARG A 602 -9.38 3.45 -57.80
N GLU A 603 -9.78 2.19 -57.91
CA GLU A 603 -11.06 1.80 -58.52
C GLU A 603 -12.21 1.85 -57.52
N PHE A 604 -11.98 1.46 -56.27
CA PHE A 604 -12.98 1.58 -55.20
C PHE A 604 -13.25 3.05 -54.82
N THR A 605 -12.22 3.90 -54.77
CA THR A 605 -12.37 5.34 -54.54
C THR A 605 -13.00 6.08 -55.71
N LYS A 606 -12.93 5.58 -56.95
CA LYS A 606 -13.69 6.14 -58.08
C LYS A 606 -15.20 5.85 -57.97
N ALA A 607 -15.58 4.72 -57.39
CA ALA A 607 -16.98 4.35 -57.11
C ALA A 607 -17.55 5.07 -55.87
N VAL A 608 -16.71 5.37 -54.87
CA VAL A 608 -17.10 6.13 -53.67
C VAL A 608 -16.99 7.65 -53.87
N ARG A 609 -16.25 8.13 -54.88
CA ARG A 609 -16.10 9.56 -55.23
C ARG A 609 -17.39 10.26 -55.64
N THR A 610 -18.43 9.50 -55.98
CA THR A 610 -19.65 10.05 -56.57
C THR A 610 -20.73 10.39 -55.55
N ASP A 611 -20.61 9.98 -54.28
CA ASP A 611 -21.74 10.08 -53.32
C ASP A 611 -21.41 10.66 -51.93
N LEU A 612 -20.23 11.24 -51.73
CA LEU A 612 -19.91 12.00 -50.51
C LEU A 612 -19.46 13.41 -50.87
N ASN A 613 -20.37 14.37 -50.66
CA ASN A 613 -20.16 15.79 -50.93
C ASN A 613 -18.92 16.33 -50.20
N ASP A 614 -18.02 17.00 -50.94
CA ASP A 614 -16.86 17.76 -50.44
C ASP A 614 -17.21 18.73 -49.28
N LYS A 615 -18.48 19.12 -49.17
CA LYS A 615 -19.02 19.92 -48.06
C LYS A 615 -18.98 19.18 -46.70
N MET A 616 -19.22 17.88 -46.65
CA MET A 616 -19.14 17.12 -45.37
C MET A 616 -17.70 16.91 -44.92
N ARG A 617 -16.76 16.76 -45.86
CA ARG A 617 -15.33 16.69 -45.56
C ARG A 617 -14.79 18.02 -45.06
N LYS A 618 -15.22 19.13 -45.68
CA LYS A 618 -14.89 20.49 -45.25
C LYS A 618 -15.54 20.85 -43.90
N VAL A 619 -16.77 20.41 -43.65
CA VAL A 619 -17.46 20.58 -42.36
C VAL A 619 -16.86 19.70 -41.26
N ALA A 620 -16.40 18.49 -41.56
CA ALA A 620 -15.67 17.65 -40.60
C ALA A 620 -14.27 18.22 -40.30
N MET A 621 -13.58 18.77 -41.30
CA MET A 621 -12.31 19.49 -41.13
C MET A 621 -12.50 20.82 -40.38
N ASP A 622 -13.55 21.60 -40.66
CA ASP A 622 -13.88 22.82 -39.92
C ASP A 622 -14.37 22.51 -38.50
N ALA A 623 -15.05 21.38 -38.26
CA ALA A 623 -15.49 20.94 -36.93
C ALA A 623 -14.33 20.38 -36.10
N ALA A 624 -13.35 19.70 -36.72
CA ALA A 624 -12.12 19.25 -36.06
C ALA A 624 -11.14 20.42 -35.78
N ALA A 625 -11.23 21.52 -36.54
CA ALA A 625 -10.38 22.69 -36.37
C ALA A 625 -10.94 23.78 -35.43
N ASN A 626 -12.21 23.70 -35.00
CA ASN A 626 -12.87 24.78 -34.26
C ASN A 626 -12.76 24.63 -32.73
N ASP A 627 -11.70 25.20 -32.16
CA ASP A 627 -11.41 25.22 -30.71
C ASP A 627 -12.60 25.69 -29.86
N LYS A 628 -13.45 26.59 -30.39
CA LYS A 628 -14.63 27.11 -29.68
C LYS A 628 -15.72 26.06 -29.48
N TRP A 629 -15.86 25.10 -30.40
CA TRP A 629 -16.88 24.05 -30.28
C TRP A 629 -16.48 23.00 -29.24
N ILE A 630 -15.23 22.54 -29.28
CA ILE A 630 -14.67 21.59 -28.29
C ILE A 630 -14.71 22.20 -26.89
N ALA A 631 -14.25 23.45 -26.73
CA ALA A 631 -14.30 24.14 -25.44
C ALA A 631 -15.73 24.30 -24.90
N LYS A 632 -16.71 24.58 -25.76
CA LYS A 632 -18.13 24.68 -25.36
C LYS A 632 -18.73 23.34 -24.96
N LEU A 633 -18.31 22.24 -25.60
CA LEU A 633 -18.78 20.90 -25.28
C LEU A 633 -18.14 20.42 -23.97
N VAL A 634 -16.83 20.56 -23.83
CA VAL A 634 -16.08 20.27 -22.60
C VAL A 634 -16.65 21.08 -21.43
N GLY A 635 -16.81 22.39 -21.56
CA GLY A 635 -17.37 23.23 -20.49
C GLY A 635 -18.81 22.87 -20.09
N LYS A 636 -19.64 22.35 -21.01
CA LYS A 636 -20.98 21.82 -20.68
C LYS A 636 -20.90 20.51 -19.89
N VAL A 637 -19.96 19.63 -20.23
CA VAL A 637 -19.74 18.36 -19.52
C VAL A 637 -19.17 18.65 -18.13
N THR A 638 -18.17 19.52 -18.01
CA THR A 638 -17.58 19.93 -16.73
C THR A 638 -18.63 20.49 -15.78
N LYS A 639 -19.48 21.44 -16.22
CA LYS A 639 -20.57 21.97 -15.39
C LYS A 639 -21.57 20.92 -14.89
N LYS A 640 -21.78 19.85 -15.67
CA LYS A 640 -22.59 18.71 -15.24
C LYS A 640 -21.85 17.87 -14.20
N LEU A 641 -20.56 17.60 -14.39
CA LEU A 641 -19.74 16.85 -13.43
C LEU A 641 -19.56 17.59 -12.08
N GLU A 642 -19.57 18.93 -12.09
CA GLU A 642 -19.53 19.76 -10.87
C GLU A 642 -20.80 19.65 -10.02
N THR A 643 -21.94 19.30 -10.63
CA THR A 643 -23.25 19.27 -9.96
C THR A 643 -23.82 17.86 -9.80
N MET A 644 -23.24 16.88 -10.51
CA MET A 644 -23.68 15.50 -10.47
C MET A 644 -23.22 14.82 -9.18
N GLN A 645 -24.08 13.96 -8.65
CA GLN A 645 -23.78 13.06 -7.55
C GLN A 645 -23.80 11.63 -8.08
N GLY A 646 -22.79 10.85 -7.73
CA GLY A 646 -22.64 9.47 -8.14
C GLY A 646 -21.18 9.05 -8.27
N ASP A 647 -20.99 7.77 -8.53
CA ASP A 647 -19.68 7.16 -8.68
C ASP A 647 -19.47 6.79 -10.14
N VAL A 648 -18.31 7.15 -10.68
CA VAL A 648 -17.90 6.82 -12.05
C VAL A 648 -16.60 6.05 -11.98
N GLY A 649 -16.56 4.87 -12.58
CA GLY A 649 -15.37 4.05 -12.52
C GLY A 649 -15.35 2.89 -13.48
N TYR A 650 -14.28 2.13 -13.36
CA TYR A 650 -14.02 0.95 -14.17
C TYR A 650 -13.90 -0.25 -13.23
N SER A 651 -14.51 -1.37 -13.63
CA SER A 651 -14.23 -2.69 -13.07
C SER A 651 -13.70 -3.55 -14.21
N GLY A 652 -12.57 -4.18 -13.96
CA GLY A 652 -11.94 -5.08 -14.92
C GLY A 652 -11.32 -6.27 -14.23
N ASP A 653 -11.14 -7.31 -15.04
CA ASP A 653 -10.52 -8.55 -14.63
C ASP A 653 -9.06 -8.56 -15.08
N LEU A 654 -8.16 -8.83 -14.13
CA LEU A 654 -6.74 -9.05 -14.41
C LEU A 654 -6.51 -10.57 -14.56
N PRO A 655 -6.22 -11.07 -15.77
CA PRO A 655 -6.00 -12.50 -15.99
C PRO A 655 -4.65 -12.93 -15.39
N VAL A 656 -4.68 -14.03 -14.65
CA VAL A 656 -3.53 -14.65 -13.99
C VAL A 656 -3.38 -16.08 -14.53
N PRO A 657 -2.25 -16.41 -15.20
CA PRO A 657 -2.03 -17.76 -15.73
C PRO A 657 -1.83 -18.77 -14.60
N LEU A 658 -2.59 -19.86 -14.62
CA LEU A 658 -2.54 -20.89 -13.59
C LEU A 658 -1.36 -21.85 -13.74
N ASP A 659 -0.73 -21.90 -14.91
CA ASP A 659 0.44 -22.75 -15.21
C ASP A 659 1.54 -22.68 -14.14
N VAL A 660 1.87 -21.47 -13.68
CA VAL A 660 2.93 -21.27 -12.67
C VAL A 660 2.53 -21.88 -11.32
N TYR A 661 1.25 -21.78 -10.97
CA TYR A 661 0.71 -22.33 -9.73
C TYR A 661 0.60 -23.86 -9.81
N ARG A 662 0.17 -24.41 -10.96
CA ARG A 662 0.13 -25.86 -11.21
C ARG A 662 1.52 -26.50 -11.14
N LYS A 663 2.52 -25.89 -11.79
CA LYS A 663 3.93 -26.35 -11.73
C LYS A 663 4.51 -26.35 -10.32
N LYS A 664 4.07 -25.42 -9.46
CA LYS A 664 4.45 -25.39 -8.04
C LYS A 664 3.66 -26.39 -7.19
N ALA A 665 2.43 -26.72 -7.60
CA ALA A 665 1.56 -27.69 -6.94
C ALA A 665 2.07 -29.14 -7.08
N GLU A 666 2.54 -29.53 -8.26
CA GLU A 666 3.04 -30.89 -8.53
C GLU A 666 4.19 -31.37 -7.62
N PRO A 667 5.21 -30.55 -7.29
CA PRO A 667 6.24 -30.95 -6.32
C PRO A 667 5.78 -30.88 -4.86
N ALA A 668 4.77 -30.07 -4.52
CA ALA A 668 4.28 -29.87 -3.15
C ALA A 668 3.11 -30.81 -2.75
N SER A 669 2.37 -31.34 -3.73
CA SER A 669 1.24 -32.25 -3.54
C SER A 669 1.63 -33.72 -3.31
N LYS A 670 2.91 -34.08 -3.51
CA LYS A 670 3.49 -35.34 -3.01
C LYS A 670 3.70 -35.26 -1.49
N LEU A 671 2.61 -35.07 -0.75
CA LEU A 671 2.56 -35.13 0.70
C LEU A 671 1.88 -36.42 1.18
N MET A 672 2.17 -37.53 0.51
CA MET A 672 2.37 -38.81 1.19
C MET A 672 3.59 -39.51 0.54
N PRO A 673 4.56 -40.02 1.32
CA PRO A 673 5.30 -41.20 0.87
C PRO A 673 4.35 -42.39 0.65
#